data_AF-A0A0F8UY19-F1
#
_entry.id   AF-A0A0F8UY19-F1
#
_cell.length_a   1.000
_cell.length_b   1.000
_cell.length_c   1.000
_cell.angle_alpha   90.00
_cell.angle_beta   90.00
_cell.angle_gamma   90.00
#
_symmetry.space_group_name_H-M   'P 1'
#
loop_
_entity.id
_entity.type
_entity.pdbx_description
1 polymer ?
#
loop_
_entity_poly.entity_id
_entity_poly.type
_entity_poly.pdbx_seq_one_letter_code
_entity_poly.pdbx_strand_id
1 'polypeptide(L)'
;MAARNSRRILRPLLYTSAAVAAGAGVVYISYRPRNIPGLEAPAVPPPGYHEGKLVPPSFPKIKSRLEQIQDLKRSTSADNSEEYDLIVIGAGATGSGIALDAATRGLKVAVIERDDFSAGTSSKSTKLVHGGVRYLEKAVWELDYSQYALVKEALRERKYFLNTAPHLSSWLPIMVPVQKWWQVPYFWAGTKFYDFLAGSEGIESSYFLPKSKAIEAFPMLRKDNLLGAMVYYDGAHNDSRMNVSLAMTAALYGSTVVNHMEVTGLTKDASGKLNGARVKDCIPGLDGQEAEEFTIRAKGVINATGPFTDSIRKMDEPSAKEIVAPSAGVHVILPGYYSPANMGLIDPSTSDGRVIFFLPWQGNTIAGTTDQPSEISYQPQPSEKDINWILSEIRRYLAPDINVERTDVLAAWAGIRPLVRDPKVKSSQALVRNHLISVSPSGLLTCAGGKWTTYRQMAEEAVDEAVNVFGLKPREKSEVPDISGVGGRGLVADNAVLDGSCQTHQVRLIGAHGWSKTLFINLIQHYGLETEVAKHLTQSYGDRAWQVAALSSPTEDLFPVRGKRISALYPFIDGEIRYAVRHEYAQTAVDVIARRTRLAFLNAQAALEALPTVIDLMGDELNWDKTRKDVEWKETVQYLSSMGLAKNLLSVTRAEVESGKVRELYDGQRGAFTRDVGMFHNASKASPPASGSPSEDPFGDEREAAVKYKTMSWWQTGMIMIAETISLGILALPKVLATLGLVPGVAVIIGVGILTTYTGLVIGQFKCRHLHIHSMADAGEILLGKVGREVLAAAQLVFYMFIMGSHILTFSIMMNVLTEHSACTIIFSIIGLLVSFAFTLPRRLEELSHLSTISFISIVGAVFITIIGTSVTKSSTGPISFFPPKATAHDTMVAIANVVFAYAGHVAFFTLFSELKEIEDYPKAVALLQGSEIILYTVSAIVIYVFAGPGVASPALNSAGSPFRKIAYGIAIPTAL
;
A
#
# COMPACT_ATOMS: atom_id res chain seq x y z
N MET A 1 -56.87 -11.81 23.67
CA MET A 1 -56.36 -10.47 23.27
C MET A 1 -54.86 -10.25 23.58
N ALA A 2 -54.29 -10.82 24.64
CA ALA A 2 -52.87 -10.63 24.99
C ALA A 2 -51.84 -11.15 23.93
N ALA A 3 -52.13 -12.26 23.24
CA ALA A 3 -51.22 -12.83 22.25
C ALA A 3 -51.11 -12.04 20.91
N ARG A 4 -52.04 -11.11 20.63
CA ARG A 4 -52.02 -10.30 19.41
C ARG A 4 -51.18 -9.02 19.55
N ASN A 5 -51.01 -8.52 20.78
CA ASN A 5 -50.20 -7.33 21.06
C ASN A 5 -48.70 -7.64 21.20
N SER A 6 -48.34 -8.83 21.70
CA SER A 6 -46.91 -9.23 21.81
C SER A 6 -46.22 -9.30 20.44
N ARG A 7 -46.91 -9.82 19.40
CA ARG A 7 -46.37 -9.88 18.03
C ARG A 7 -46.15 -8.52 17.36
N ARG A 8 -46.86 -7.47 17.80
CA ARG A 8 -46.69 -6.09 17.27
C ARG A 8 -45.43 -5.40 17.79
N ILE A 9 -44.94 -5.79 18.96
CA ILE A 9 -43.71 -5.23 19.57
C ILE A 9 -42.51 -6.13 19.27
N LEU A 10 -42.67 -7.46 19.29
CA LEU A 10 -41.57 -8.41 19.09
C LEU A 10 -40.91 -8.30 17.71
N ARG A 11 -41.70 -8.07 16.66
CA ARG A 11 -41.18 -7.98 15.28
C ARG A 11 -40.31 -6.74 15.07
N PRO A 12 -40.77 -5.51 15.41
CA PRO A 12 -39.90 -4.34 15.41
C PRO A 12 -38.63 -4.55 16.23
N LEU A 13 -38.75 -5.13 17.43
CA LEU A 13 -37.61 -5.36 18.32
C LEU A 13 -36.61 -6.37 17.74
N LEU A 14 -37.08 -7.44 17.09
CA LEU A 14 -36.23 -8.39 16.37
C LEU A 14 -35.56 -7.75 15.16
N TYR A 15 -36.28 -6.94 14.37
CA TYR A 15 -35.68 -6.23 13.24
C TYR A 15 -34.65 -5.19 13.69
N THR A 16 -34.93 -4.43 14.74
CA THR A 16 -33.97 -3.47 15.30
C THR A 16 -32.77 -4.18 15.92
N SER A 17 -32.96 -5.27 16.65
CA SER A 17 -31.84 -6.03 17.21
C SER A 17 -30.99 -6.70 16.13
N ALA A 18 -31.62 -7.23 15.08
CA ALA A 18 -30.90 -7.78 13.93
C ALA A 18 -30.15 -6.68 13.15
N ALA A 19 -30.76 -5.51 12.94
CA ALA A 19 -30.10 -4.37 12.29
C ALA A 19 -28.95 -3.81 13.14
N VAL A 20 -29.10 -3.74 14.46
CA VAL A 20 -28.05 -3.33 15.39
C VAL A 20 -26.92 -4.36 15.44
N ALA A 21 -27.22 -5.66 15.51
CA ALA A 21 -26.20 -6.70 15.45
C ALA A 21 -25.47 -6.74 14.10
N ALA A 22 -26.20 -6.59 12.98
CA ALA A 22 -25.60 -6.48 11.66
C ALA A 22 -24.73 -5.23 11.53
N GLY A 23 -25.23 -4.07 11.98
CA GLY A 23 -24.49 -2.81 11.99
C GLY A 23 -23.25 -2.88 12.87
N ALA A 24 -23.37 -3.38 14.10
CA ALA A 24 -22.25 -3.59 15.01
C ALA A 24 -21.24 -4.61 14.46
N GLY A 25 -21.71 -5.68 13.81
CA GLY A 25 -20.87 -6.66 13.13
C GLY A 25 -20.09 -6.03 11.97
N VAL A 26 -20.74 -5.21 11.14
CA VAL A 26 -20.09 -4.46 10.05
C VAL A 26 -19.06 -3.48 10.60
N VAL A 27 -19.40 -2.72 11.64
CA VAL A 27 -18.46 -1.78 12.30
C VAL A 27 -17.28 -2.55 12.90
N TYR A 28 -17.51 -3.62 13.63
CA TYR A 28 -16.44 -4.45 14.20
C TYR A 28 -15.54 -5.05 13.12
N ILE A 29 -16.10 -5.64 12.05
CA ILE A 29 -15.30 -6.20 10.95
C ILE A 29 -14.50 -5.11 10.22
N SER A 30 -15.06 -3.91 10.08
CA SER A 30 -14.42 -2.78 9.38
C SER A 30 -13.33 -2.11 10.21
N TYR A 31 -13.46 -2.08 11.54
CA TYR A 31 -12.56 -1.35 12.44
C TYR A 31 -11.77 -2.22 13.42
N ARG A 32 -11.92 -3.55 13.39
CA ARG A 32 -11.13 -4.43 14.26
C ARG A 32 -9.65 -4.19 14.04
N PRO A 33 -8.84 -4.09 15.12
CA PRO A 33 -7.40 -4.05 14.97
C PRO A 33 -6.92 -5.31 14.26
N ARG A 34 -6.13 -5.13 13.20
CA ARG A 34 -5.48 -6.21 12.47
C ARG A 34 -4.04 -6.30 12.92
N ASN A 35 -3.55 -7.52 13.13
CA ASN A 35 -2.13 -7.77 13.35
C ASN A 35 -1.43 -7.63 12.00
N ILE A 36 -1.00 -6.41 11.70
CA ILE A 36 -0.23 -6.12 10.49
C ILE A 36 1.23 -6.53 10.78
N PRO A 37 1.78 -7.52 10.05
CA PRO A 37 3.14 -7.97 10.28
C PRO A 37 4.14 -6.82 10.19
N GLY A 38 5.08 -6.79 11.15
CA GLY A 38 6.12 -5.77 11.26
C GLY A 38 5.70 -4.44 11.91
N LEU A 39 4.46 -4.31 12.40
CA LEU A 39 4.07 -3.22 13.32
C LEU A 39 4.14 -3.62 14.80
N GLU A 40 4.41 -4.90 15.08
CA GLU A 40 4.55 -5.42 16.43
C GLU A 40 5.81 -4.86 17.12
N ALA A 41 5.80 -4.85 18.45
CA ALA A 41 7.01 -4.61 19.23
C ALA A 41 8.08 -5.66 18.86
N PRO A 42 9.38 -5.30 18.91
CA PRO A 42 10.43 -6.29 18.70
C PRO A 42 10.25 -7.44 19.72
N ALA A 43 10.52 -8.69 19.32
CA ALA A 43 10.40 -9.82 20.26
C ALA A 43 11.34 -9.66 21.45
N VAL A 44 12.45 -8.98 21.21
CA VAL A 44 13.43 -8.63 22.21
C VAL A 44 13.41 -7.12 22.41
N PRO A 45 13.35 -6.61 23.66
CA PRO A 45 13.44 -5.17 23.88
C PRO A 45 14.74 -4.61 23.31
N PRO A 46 14.76 -3.35 22.83
CA PRO A 46 15.98 -2.73 22.36
C PRO A 46 17.04 -2.74 23.48
N PRO A 47 18.34 -2.77 23.12
CA PRO A 47 19.41 -2.77 24.10
C PRO A 47 19.24 -1.60 25.09
N GLY A 48 19.36 -1.90 26.38
CA GLY A 48 19.15 -0.93 27.45
C GLY A 48 20.41 -0.11 27.75
N TYR A 49 20.21 1.05 28.37
CA TYR A 49 21.30 1.82 28.97
C TYR A 49 21.62 1.23 30.36
N HIS A 50 22.84 0.77 30.56
CA HIS A 50 23.38 0.39 31.87
C HIS A 50 24.40 1.44 32.29
N GLU A 51 24.21 2.04 33.47
CA GLU A 51 25.10 3.10 34.00
C GLU A 51 25.31 4.27 33.03
N GLY A 52 24.29 4.61 32.22
CA GLY A 52 24.37 5.68 31.22
C GLY A 52 25.10 5.30 29.92
N LYS A 53 25.55 4.04 29.76
CA LYS A 53 26.13 3.51 28.51
C LYS A 53 25.20 2.47 27.88
N LEU A 54 24.96 2.58 26.57
CA LEU A 54 24.25 1.54 25.83
C LEU A 54 25.12 0.27 25.78
N VAL A 55 24.56 -0.88 26.16
CA VAL A 55 25.20 -2.18 25.96
C VAL A 55 24.63 -2.80 24.67
N PRO A 56 25.40 -2.87 23.56
CA PRO A 56 24.92 -3.47 22.31
C PRO A 56 24.68 -4.99 22.47
N PRO A 57 23.86 -5.61 21.61
CA PRO A 57 23.63 -7.04 21.64
C PRO A 57 24.92 -7.83 21.31
N SER A 58 25.09 -8.99 21.94
CA SER A 58 26.20 -9.91 21.73
C SER A 58 25.69 -11.22 21.13
N PHE A 59 25.89 -11.40 19.84
CA PHE A 59 25.36 -12.54 19.09
C PHE A 59 26.27 -13.78 19.13
N PRO A 60 25.71 -15.00 19.01
CA PRO A 60 26.48 -16.24 19.02
C PRO A 60 27.38 -16.34 17.79
N LYS A 61 28.57 -16.91 17.98
CA LYS A 61 29.52 -17.18 16.89
C LYS A 61 29.02 -18.38 16.08
N ILE A 62 28.86 -18.19 14.78
CA ILE A 62 28.67 -19.27 13.82
C ILE A 62 30.04 -19.88 13.51
N LYS A 63 30.13 -21.21 13.43
CA LYS A 63 31.34 -21.91 12.97
C LYS A 63 31.77 -21.36 11.60
N SER A 64 33.06 -21.16 11.39
CA SER A 64 33.61 -20.76 10.09
C SER A 64 33.36 -21.82 9.02
N ARG A 65 33.37 -21.42 7.74
CA ARG A 65 33.24 -22.36 6.60
C ARG A 65 34.26 -23.51 6.69
N LEU A 66 35.50 -23.24 7.10
CA LEU A 66 36.53 -24.27 7.23
C LEU A 66 36.24 -25.27 8.36
N GLU A 67 35.79 -24.79 9.52
CA GLU A 67 35.34 -25.65 10.63
C GLU A 67 34.16 -26.53 10.18
N GLN A 68 33.23 -25.98 9.39
CA GLN A 68 32.11 -26.74 8.81
C GLN A 68 32.59 -27.83 7.84
N ILE A 69 33.59 -27.55 6.98
CA ILE A 69 34.19 -28.56 6.08
C ILE A 69 34.88 -29.67 6.88
N GLN A 70 35.55 -29.32 7.99
CA GLN A 70 36.12 -30.32 8.89
C GLN A 70 35.05 -31.21 9.52
N ASP A 71 33.88 -30.66 9.89
CA ASP A 71 32.73 -31.44 10.36
C ASP A 71 32.25 -32.44 9.29
N LEU A 72 32.17 -32.01 8.02
CA LEU A 72 31.80 -32.89 6.92
C LEU A 72 32.81 -34.05 6.77
N LYS A 73 34.11 -33.76 6.81
CA LYS A 73 35.19 -34.77 6.70
C LYS A 73 35.17 -35.76 7.88
N ARG A 74 34.70 -35.36 9.07
CA ARG A 74 34.58 -36.27 10.22
C ARG A 74 33.55 -37.38 10.02
N SER A 75 32.56 -37.18 9.15
CA SER A 75 31.54 -38.20 8.86
C SER A 75 32.09 -39.47 8.22
N THR A 76 33.30 -39.44 7.64
CA THR A 76 33.97 -40.64 7.09
C THR A 76 34.75 -41.44 8.13
N SER A 77 34.78 -40.99 9.38
CA SER A 77 35.46 -41.73 10.45
C SER A 77 34.77 -43.08 10.71
N ALA A 78 35.49 -44.00 11.35
CA ALA A 78 34.94 -45.30 11.74
C ALA A 78 33.87 -45.19 12.85
N ASP A 79 33.75 -44.02 13.48
CA ASP A 79 32.73 -43.74 14.48
C ASP A 79 31.39 -43.36 13.82
N ASN A 80 30.42 -44.26 13.90
CA ASN A 80 29.08 -44.02 13.38
C ASN A 80 28.33 -42.88 14.11
N SER A 81 28.81 -42.39 15.26
CA SER A 81 28.26 -41.20 15.92
C SER A 81 28.47 -39.92 15.07
N GLU A 82 29.45 -39.95 14.17
CA GLU A 82 29.76 -38.82 13.30
C GLU A 82 28.95 -38.79 12.00
N GLU A 83 28.23 -39.86 11.68
CA GLU A 83 27.33 -39.93 10.52
C GLU A 83 26.16 -38.95 10.62
N TYR A 84 25.82 -38.30 9.50
CA TYR A 84 24.66 -37.39 9.45
C TYR A 84 23.35 -38.17 9.36
N ASP A 85 22.28 -37.64 9.93
CA ASP A 85 20.94 -38.17 9.69
C ASP A 85 20.50 -37.86 8.25
N LEU A 86 20.81 -36.65 7.77
CA LEU A 86 20.44 -36.19 6.42
C LEU A 86 21.58 -35.39 5.76
N ILE A 87 21.80 -35.63 4.46
CA ILE A 87 22.46 -34.68 3.55
C ILE A 87 21.39 -34.05 2.66
N VAL A 88 21.36 -32.72 2.60
CA VAL A 88 20.51 -31.93 1.70
C VAL A 88 21.40 -31.34 0.60
N ILE A 89 21.09 -31.69 -0.65
CA ILE A 89 21.82 -31.22 -1.84
C ILE A 89 21.06 -30.03 -2.45
N GLY A 90 21.74 -28.89 -2.48
CA GLY A 90 21.21 -27.59 -2.89
C GLY A 90 20.74 -26.76 -1.70
N ALA A 91 21.16 -25.50 -1.62
CA ALA A 91 20.79 -24.54 -0.59
C ALA A 91 20.07 -23.32 -1.18
N GLY A 92 19.17 -23.57 -2.14
CA GLY A 92 18.08 -22.64 -2.45
C GLY A 92 17.03 -22.61 -1.33
N ALA A 93 15.90 -21.94 -1.59
CA ALA A 93 14.83 -21.76 -0.60
C ALA A 93 14.34 -23.10 -0.03
N THR A 94 14.17 -24.10 -0.90
CA THR A 94 13.75 -25.45 -0.54
C THR A 94 14.76 -26.13 0.38
N GLY A 95 16.03 -26.22 -0.03
CA GLY A 95 17.04 -26.94 0.74
C GLY A 95 17.42 -26.25 2.05
N SER A 96 17.50 -24.92 2.06
CA SER A 96 17.73 -24.14 3.28
C SER A 96 16.57 -24.27 4.26
N GLY A 97 15.33 -24.31 3.76
CA GLY A 97 14.14 -24.59 4.56
C GLY A 97 14.15 -25.99 5.16
N ILE A 98 14.45 -27.01 4.36
CA ILE A 98 14.56 -28.42 4.81
C ILE A 98 15.60 -28.55 5.91
N ALA A 99 16.75 -27.91 5.72
CA ALA A 99 17.83 -27.92 6.69
C ALA A 99 17.43 -27.29 8.03
N LEU A 100 16.79 -26.12 7.98
CA LEU A 100 16.32 -25.42 9.17
C LEU A 100 15.28 -26.28 9.92
N ASP A 101 14.28 -26.81 9.20
CA ASP A 101 13.26 -27.66 9.81
C ASP A 101 13.88 -28.89 10.48
N ALA A 102 14.67 -29.68 9.74
CA ALA A 102 15.32 -30.86 10.27
C ALA A 102 16.23 -30.56 11.48
N ALA A 103 16.99 -29.46 11.46
CA ALA A 103 17.84 -29.06 12.58
C ALA A 103 17.05 -28.64 13.83
N THR A 104 15.90 -27.98 13.65
CA THR A 104 15.00 -27.60 14.75
C THR A 104 14.26 -28.80 15.35
N ARG A 105 14.13 -29.90 14.59
CA ARG A 105 13.64 -31.20 15.07
C ARG A 105 14.71 -32.09 15.71
N GLY A 106 15.93 -31.57 15.88
CA GLY A 106 17.04 -32.28 16.53
C GLY A 106 17.79 -33.30 15.66
N LEU A 107 17.64 -33.23 14.33
CA LEU A 107 18.39 -34.09 13.41
C LEU A 107 19.78 -33.50 13.11
N LYS A 108 20.78 -34.37 12.89
CA LYS A 108 22.12 -33.98 12.44
C LYS A 108 22.12 -33.84 10.91
N VAL A 109 22.24 -32.61 10.40
CA VAL A 109 22.04 -32.31 8.97
C VAL A 109 23.27 -31.67 8.36
N ALA A 110 23.65 -32.13 7.16
CA ALA A 110 24.61 -31.46 6.28
C ALA A 110 23.87 -30.84 5.08
N VAL A 111 24.24 -29.64 4.69
CA VAL A 111 23.68 -28.93 3.52
C VAL A 111 24.83 -28.49 2.63
N ILE A 112 24.74 -28.89 1.37
CA ILE A 112 25.80 -28.70 0.38
C ILE A 112 25.26 -27.92 -0.80
N GLU A 113 25.89 -26.80 -1.12
CA GLU A 113 25.54 -25.94 -2.27
C GLU A 113 26.75 -25.76 -3.18
N ARG A 114 26.58 -26.05 -4.47
CA ARG A 114 27.68 -25.98 -5.44
C ARG A 114 28.17 -24.56 -5.64
N ASP A 115 27.25 -23.61 -5.77
CA ASP A 115 27.58 -22.20 -5.96
C ASP A 115 27.46 -21.50 -4.59
N ASP A 116 26.89 -20.30 -4.54
CA ASP A 116 26.57 -19.64 -3.29
C ASP A 116 25.10 -19.85 -2.89
N PHE A 117 24.79 -19.63 -1.61
CA PHE A 117 23.41 -19.66 -1.12
C PHE A 117 22.54 -18.75 -2.00
N SER A 118 21.43 -19.29 -2.50
CA SER A 118 20.49 -18.60 -3.39
C SER A 118 20.99 -18.26 -4.81
N ALA A 119 22.14 -18.77 -5.27
CA ALA A 119 22.67 -18.44 -6.61
C ALA A 119 21.76 -18.86 -7.78
N GLY A 120 20.98 -19.93 -7.60
CA GLY A 120 19.98 -20.42 -8.54
C GLY A 120 18.71 -19.56 -8.60
N THR A 121 17.56 -20.22 -8.84
CA THR A 121 16.25 -19.57 -9.00
C THR A 121 15.84 -18.71 -7.80
N SER A 122 16.29 -19.06 -6.59
CA SER A 122 15.90 -18.40 -5.36
C SER A 122 16.28 -16.91 -5.28
N SER A 123 17.27 -16.41 -6.04
CA SER A 123 17.58 -14.96 -6.11
C SER A 123 16.90 -14.23 -7.29
N LYS A 124 16.24 -14.97 -8.18
CA LYS A 124 15.77 -14.52 -9.50
C LYS A 124 14.24 -14.48 -9.59
N SER A 125 13.56 -14.33 -8.46
CA SER A 125 12.09 -14.27 -8.41
C SER A 125 11.56 -12.86 -8.68
N THR A 126 10.23 -12.71 -8.72
CA THR A 126 9.53 -11.40 -8.73
C THR A 126 9.63 -10.66 -7.39
N LYS A 127 10.20 -11.27 -6.34
CA LYS A 127 10.29 -10.73 -4.97
C LYS A 127 8.92 -10.47 -4.32
N LEU A 128 7.94 -11.29 -4.66
CA LEU A 128 6.60 -11.27 -4.07
C LEU A 128 6.25 -12.57 -3.37
N VAL A 129 5.57 -12.44 -2.24
CA VAL A 129 4.96 -13.51 -1.44
C VAL A 129 3.46 -13.45 -1.68
N HIS A 130 3.06 -14.02 -2.82
CA HIS A 130 1.68 -13.97 -3.30
C HIS A 130 0.80 -14.99 -2.60
N GLY A 131 -0.43 -14.58 -2.24
CA GLY A 131 -1.46 -15.52 -1.79
C GLY A 131 -2.40 -16.01 -2.90
N GLY A 132 -2.16 -15.68 -4.18
CA GLY A 132 -2.78 -16.38 -5.32
C GLY A 132 -4.17 -15.91 -5.78
N VAL A 133 -4.43 -14.60 -5.83
CA VAL A 133 -5.74 -14.03 -6.26
C VAL A 133 -6.26 -14.59 -7.60
N ARG A 134 -5.38 -14.84 -8.58
CA ARG A 134 -5.77 -15.42 -9.88
C ARG A 134 -6.27 -16.87 -9.78
N TYR A 135 -5.73 -17.65 -8.83
CA TYR A 135 -6.20 -19.01 -8.61
C TYR A 135 -7.59 -19.03 -8.00
N LEU A 136 -7.95 -18.00 -7.24
CA LEU A 136 -9.30 -17.84 -6.69
C LEU A 136 -10.35 -17.72 -7.81
N GLU A 137 -10.03 -16.96 -8.87
CA GLU A 137 -10.92 -16.82 -10.02
C GLU A 137 -11.24 -18.19 -10.65
N LYS A 138 -10.21 -19.03 -10.90
CA LYS A 138 -10.42 -20.39 -11.40
C LYS A 138 -11.14 -21.29 -10.40
N ALA A 139 -10.78 -21.24 -9.12
CA ALA A 139 -11.41 -22.04 -8.08
C ALA A 139 -12.93 -21.81 -8.01
N VAL A 140 -13.36 -20.56 -8.17
CA VAL A 140 -14.78 -20.18 -8.14
C VAL A 140 -15.49 -20.54 -9.45
N TRP A 141 -14.93 -20.16 -10.59
CA TRP A 141 -15.60 -20.36 -11.89
C TRP A 141 -15.58 -21.81 -12.38
N GLU A 142 -14.52 -22.56 -12.07
CA GLU A 142 -14.34 -23.96 -12.49
C GLU A 142 -14.68 -24.96 -11.37
N LEU A 143 -15.10 -24.47 -10.18
CA LEU A 143 -15.35 -25.29 -8.97
C LEU A 143 -14.18 -26.22 -8.60
N ASP A 144 -12.95 -25.74 -8.84
CA ASP A 144 -11.73 -26.52 -8.63
C ASP A 144 -11.26 -26.43 -7.17
N TYR A 145 -11.55 -27.48 -6.39
CA TYR A 145 -11.13 -27.61 -5.00
C TYR A 145 -9.60 -27.55 -4.82
N SER A 146 -8.83 -28.05 -5.79
CA SER A 146 -7.36 -28.01 -5.72
C SER A 146 -6.83 -26.59 -5.78
N GLN A 147 -7.46 -25.72 -6.59
CA GLN A 147 -7.12 -24.30 -6.66
C GLN A 147 -7.52 -23.56 -5.38
N TYR A 148 -8.68 -23.89 -4.82
CA TYR A 148 -9.13 -23.34 -3.55
C TYR A 148 -8.16 -23.68 -2.41
N ALA A 149 -7.75 -24.95 -2.29
CA ALA A 149 -6.79 -25.39 -1.29
C ALA A 149 -5.47 -24.63 -1.41
N LEU A 150 -4.96 -24.45 -2.63
CA LEU A 150 -3.74 -23.70 -2.93
C LEU A 150 -3.83 -22.23 -2.47
N VAL A 151 -4.98 -21.56 -2.65
CA VAL A 151 -5.19 -20.18 -2.18
C VAL A 151 -5.16 -20.12 -0.64
N LYS A 152 -5.87 -21.02 0.04
CA LYS A 152 -5.89 -21.08 1.51
C LYS A 152 -4.50 -21.35 2.09
N GLU A 153 -3.76 -22.25 1.46
CA GLU A 153 -2.38 -22.59 1.80
C GLU A 153 -1.46 -21.37 1.65
N ALA A 154 -1.46 -20.74 0.48
CA ALA A 154 -0.61 -19.60 0.20
C ALA A 154 -0.91 -18.40 1.12
N LEU A 155 -2.18 -18.19 1.49
CA LEU A 155 -2.58 -17.17 2.45
C LEU A 155 -2.01 -17.41 3.86
N ARG A 156 -2.07 -18.66 4.34
CA ARG A 156 -1.50 -19.07 5.63
C ARG A 156 0.02 -18.94 5.63
N GLU A 157 0.68 -19.50 4.62
CA GLU A 157 2.14 -19.45 4.52
C GLU A 157 2.64 -18.01 4.37
N ARG A 158 1.92 -17.12 3.66
CA ARG A 158 2.26 -15.69 3.58
C ARG A 158 2.30 -15.02 4.95
N LYS A 159 1.38 -15.34 5.87
CA LYS A 159 1.41 -14.80 7.23
C LYS A 159 2.65 -15.27 7.98
N TYR A 160 2.93 -16.58 7.96
CA TYR A 160 4.13 -17.13 8.59
C TYR A 160 5.39 -16.50 8.01
N PHE A 161 5.47 -16.38 6.69
CA PHE A 161 6.59 -15.75 5.98
C PHE A 161 6.88 -14.35 6.50
N LEU A 162 5.84 -13.51 6.61
CA LEU A 162 5.98 -12.12 7.07
C LEU A 162 6.38 -12.01 8.55
N ASN A 163 6.01 -12.99 9.36
CA ASN A 163 6.34 -13.02 10.80
C ASN A 163 7.74 -13.58 11.08
N THR A 164 8.19 -14.56 10.28
CA THR A 164 9.48 -15.25 10.44
C THR A 164 10.66 -14.29 10.21
N ALA A 165 10.54 -13.35 9.26
CA ALA A 165 11.58 -12.37 8.97
C ALA A 165 10.97 -11.00 8.59
N PRO A 166 10.45 -10.23 9.57
CA PRO A 166 9.75 -8.96 9.31
C PRO A 166 10.67 -7.83 8.83
N HIS A 167 11.99 -8.02 8.95
CA HIS A 167 12.98 -7.09 8.40
C HIS A 167 13.20 -7.33 6.89
N LEU A 168 13.11 -8.58 6.42
CA LEU A 168 13.35 -8.97 5.03
C LEU A 168 12.08 -9.06 4.19
N SER A 169 10.91 -8.95 4.83
CA SER A 169 9.63 -9.10 4.19
C SER A 169 8.63 -8.07 4.71
N SER A 170 7.75 -7.62 3.84
CA SER A 170 6.78 -6.57 4.13
C SER A 170 5.49 -6.83 3.36
N TRP A 171 4.42 -6.19 3.77
CA TRP A 171 3.23 -6.10 2.93
C TRP A 171 3.40 -5.02 1.87
N LEU A 172 2.77 -5.20 0.72
CA LEU A 172 2.77 -4.28 -0.41
C LEU A 172 1.32 -4.13 -0.93
N PRO A 173 0.75 -2.92 -0.94
CA PRO A 173 -0.48 -2.67 -1.68
C PRO A 173 -0.20 -2.72 -3.19
N ILE A 174 -1.04 -3.44 -3.92
CA ILE A 174 -0.94 -3.61 -5.38
C ILE A 174 -2.21 -3.08 -6.03
N MET A 175 -2.03 -2.11 -6.91
CA MET A 175 -3.07 -1.46 -7.69
C MET A 175 -3.38 -2.22 -8.98
N VAL A 176 -4.65 -2.49 -9.24
CA VAL A 176 -5.20 -3.02 -10.49
C VAL A 176 -5.99 -1.91 -11.18
N PRO A 177 -5.45 -1.23 -12.21
CA PRO A 177 -6.18 -0.20 -12.95
C PRO A 177 -7.45 -0.76 -13.60
N VAL A 178 -8.54 0.01 -13.56
CA VAL A 178 -9.85 -0.41 -14.10
C VAL A 178 -10.28 0.50 -15.23
N GLN A 179 -10.55 -0.09 -16.40
CA GLN A 179 -10.90 0.64 -17.62
C GLN A 179 -12.37 0.50 -18.01
N LYS A 180 -13.02 -0.63 -17.69
CA LYS A 180 -14.43 -0.88 -18.01
C LYS A 180 -15.29 -0.79 -16.76
N TRP A 181 -16.48 -0.20 -16.87
CA TRP A 181 -17.33 0.04 -15.69
C TRP A 181 -17.74 -1.24 -14.96
N TRP A 182 -17.98 -2.33 -15.70
CA TRP A 182 -18.36 -3.63 -15.12
C TRP A 182 -17.20 -4.32 -14.37
N GLN A 183 -15.95 -3.97 -14.67
CA GLN A 183 -14.80 -4.51 -13.95
C GLN A 183 -14.75 -4.01 -12.50
N VAL A 184 -15.35 -2.85 -12.19
CA VAL A 184 -15.40 -2.31 -10.82
C VAL A 184 -16.14 -3.26 -9.87
N PRO A 185 -17.43 -3.61 -10.10
CA PRO A 185 -18.12 -4.57 -9.23
C PRO A 185 -17.49 -5.96 -9.30
N TYR A 186 -16.95 -6.39 -10.44
CA TYR A 186 -16.29 -7.69 -10.60
C TYR A 186 -15.05 -7.83 -9.70
N PHE A 187 -14.08 -6.92 -9.86
CA PHE A 187 -12.86 -6.96 -9.07
C PHE A 187 -13.13 -6.69 -7.59
N TRP A 188 -14.08 -5.81 -7.27
CA TRP A 188 -14.46 -5.56 -5.88
C TRP A 188 -14.99 -6.83 -5.22
N ALA A 189 -15.91 -7.54 -5.87
CA ALA A 189 -16.42 -8.81 -5.34
C ALA A 189 -15.31 -9.86 -5.21
N GLY A 190 -14.44 -9.98 -6.22
CA GLY A 190 -13.31 -10.91 -6.22
C GLY A 190 -12.31 -10.65 -5.07
N THR A 191 -11.89 -9.39 -4.88
CA THR A 191 -10.95 -9.05 -3.81
C THR A 191 -11.59 -9.08 -2.42
N LYS A 192 -12.89 -8.78 -2.30
CA LYS A 192 -13.61 -8.98 -1.03
C LYS A 192 -13.78 -10.45 -0.67
N PHE A 193 -14.04 -11.31 -1.65
CA PHE A 193 -14.04 -12.75 -1.42
C PHE A 193 -12.65 -13.25 -1.02
N TYR A 194 -11.60 -12.73 -1.65
CA TYR A 194 -10.22 -13.00 -1.27
C TYR A 194 -9.91 -12.57 0.18
N ASP A 195 -10.29 -11.36 0.59
CA ASP A 195 -10.15 -10.86 1.96
C ASP A 195 -10.91 -11.75 2.95
N PHE A 196 -12.12 -12.18 2.58
CA PHE A 196 -12.95 -13.07 3.40
C PHE A 196 -12.27 -14.43 3.61
N LEU A 197 -11.72 -15.03 2.54
CA LEU A 197 -10.99 -16.30 2.63
C LEU A 197 -9.70 -16.18 3.45
N ALA A 198 -9.04 -15.02 3.40
CA ALA A 198 -7.87 -14.73 4.20
C ALA A 198 -8.19 -14.69 5.70
N GLY A 199 -9.33 -14.15 6.11
CA GLY A 199 -9.79 -14.22 7.50
C GLY A 199 -8.79 -13.59 8.49
N SER A 200 -8.22 -14.39 9.39
CA SER A 200 -7.15 -13.99 10.33
C SER A 200 -5.75 -13.95 9.70
N GLU A 201 -5.62 -14.42 8.47
CA GLU A 201 -4.39 -14.45 7.66
C GLU A 201 -4.33 -13.27 6.66
N GLY A 202 -5.37 -12.42 6.69
CA GLY A 202 -5.42 -11.18 5.91
C GLY A 202 -4.50 -10.11 6.48
N ILE A 203 -3.81 -9.40 5.60
CA ILE A 203 -2.97 -8.25 5.95
C ILE A 203 -3.87 -7.04 6.23
N GLU A 204 -4.49 -6.49 5.18
CA GLU A 204 -5.37 -5.33 5.22
C GLU A 204 -6.51 -5.50 4.20
N SER A 205 -7.62 -4.76 4.31
CA SER A 205 -8.76 -4.99 3.40
C SER A 205 -8.53 -4.30 2.06
N SER A 206 -8.86 -5.01 0.97
CA SER A 206 -8.95 -4.44 -0.36
C SER A 206 -9.93 -3.27 -0.44
N TYR A 207 -9.65 -2.29 -1.29
CA TYR A 207 -10.48 -1.08 -1.44
C TYR A 207 -10.41 -0.54 -2.87
N PHE A 208 -11.44 0.21 -3.26
CA PHE A 208 -11.48 0.88 -4.57
C PHE A 208 -10.95 2.31 -4.43
N LEU A 209 -10.04 2.68 -5.32
CA LEU A 209 -9.57 4.04 -5.53
C LEU A 209 -10.31 4.66 -6.72
N PRO A 210 -11.07 5.74 -6.53
CA PRO A 210 -11.59 6.53 -7.63
C PRO A 210 -10.46 7.06 -8.52
N LYS A 211 -10.76 7.38 -9.78
CA LYS A 211 -9.79 7.89 -10.78
C LYS A 211 -8.82 8.94 -10.21
N SER A 212 -9.35 9.98 -9.54
CA SER A 212 -8.53 11.06 -8.98
C SER A 212 -7.50 10.56 -7.97
N LYS A 213 -7.92 9.66 -7.05
CA LYS A 213 -7.03 9.06 -6.06
C LYS A 213 -6.05 8.04 -6.66
N ALA A 214 -6.46 7.32 -7.69
CA ALA A 214 -5.55 6.43 -8.41
C ALA A 214 -4.42 7.23 -9.11
N ILE A 215 -4.76 8.36 -9.73
CA ILE A 215 -3.77 9.26 -10.35
C ILE A 215 -2.92 9.97 -9.29
N GLU A 216 -3.49 10.37 -8.15
CA GLU A 216 -2.72 10.95 -7.03
C GLU A 216 -1.68 9.95 -6.51
N ALA A 217 -2.09 8.69 -6.32
CA ALA A 217 -1.19 7.62 -5.87
C ALA A 217 -0.16 7.23 -6.93
N PHE A 218 -0.54 7.24 -8.21
CA PHE A 218 0.31 6.87 -9.34
C PHE A 218 0.20 7.93 -10.47
N PRO A 219 0.92 9.06 -10.38
CA PRO A 219 0.77 10.20 -11.30
C PRO A 219 1.07 9.89 -12.77
N MET A 220 1.95 8.92 -13.01
CA MET A 220 2.35 8.51 -14.37
C MET A 220 1.35 7.54 -15.02
N LEU A 221 0.27 7.16 -14.33
CA LEU A 221 -0.71 6.24 -14.87
C LEU A 221 -1.47 6.88 -16.04
N ARG A 222 -1.67 6.12 -17.11
CA ARG A 222 -2.44 6.54 -18.27
C ARG A 222 -3.88 6.89 -17.85
N LYS A 223 -4.32 8.09 -18.22
CA LYS A 223 -5.61 8.66 -17.81
C LYS A 223 -6.78 8.26 -18.71
N ASP A 224 -6.47 7.77 -19.91
CA ASP A 224 -7.45 7.37 -20.93
C ASP A 224 -8.28 6.19 -20.48
N ASN A 225 -9.60 6.32 -20.55
CA ASN A 225 -10.58 5.30 -20.12
C ASN A 225 -10.40 4.79 -18.67
N LEU A 226 -9.56 5.41 -17.85
CA LEU A 226 -9.37 5.04 -16.46
C LEU A 226 -10.59 5.47 -15.64
N LEU A 227 -11.25 4.50 -14.99
CA LEU A 227 -12.37 4.75 -14.07
C LEU A 227 -11.91 4.84 -12.61
N GLY A 228 -10.80 4.17 -12.29
CA GLY A 228 -10.24 4.04 -10.96
C GLY A 228 -9.32 2.85 -10.90
N ALA A 229 -9.04 2.36 -9.70
CA ALA A 229 -8.25 1.16 -9.50
C ALA A 229 -8.73 0.36 -8.28
N MET A 230 -8.66 -0.97 -8.37
CA MET A 230 -8.82 -1.83 -7.20
C MET A 230 -7.46 -1.99 -6.52
N VAL A 231 -7.39 -1.88 -5.21
CA VAL A 231 -6.17 -2.14 -4.44
C VAL A 231 -6.39 -3.34 -3.55
N TYR A 232 -5.45 -4.28 -3.59
CA TYR A 232 -5.38 -5.42 -2.67
C TYR A 232 -3.97 -5.53 -2.09
N TYR A 233 -3.80 -6.36 -1.07
CA TYR A 233 -2.54 -6.50 -0.35
C TYR A 233 -1.92 -7.88 -0.55
N ASP A 234 -0.64 -7.89 -0.90
CA ASP A 234 0.21 -9.08 -0.97
C ASP A 234 1.51 -8.85 -0.18
N GLY A 235 2.35 -9.89 -0.06
CA GLY A 235 3.67 -9.76 0.55
C GLY A 235 4.75 -9.45 -0.50
N ALA A 236 5.80 -8.77 -0.07
CA ALA A 236 7.06 -8.58 -0.78
C ALA A 236 8.22 -9.06 0.11
N HIS A 237 9.33 -9.48 -0.49
CA HIS A 237 10.48 -9.97 0.27
C HIS A 237 11.81 -9.85 -0.46
N ASN A 238 12.90 -9.78 0.29
CA ASN A 238 14.25 -9.86 -0.26
C ASN A 238 14.66 -11.32 -0.41
N ASP A 239 14.47 -11.88 -1.61
CA ASP A 239 14.61 -13.31 -1.86
C ASP A 239 16.01 -13.89 -1.51
N SER A 240 17.11 -13.26 -1.94
CA SER A 240 18.47 -13.71 -1.63
C SER A 240 18.83 -13.56 -0.15
N ARG A 241 18.53 -12.42 0.48
CA ARG A 241 18.78 -12.21 1.91
C ARG A 241 17.98 -13.19 2.76
N MET A 242 16.71 -13.42 2.42
CA MET A 242 15.86 -14.41 3.10
C MET A 242 16.50 -15.79 3.08
N ASN A 243 17.01 -16.22 1.92
CA ASN A 243 17.68 -17.52 1.80
C ASN A 243 18.98 -17.61 2.59
N VAL A 244 19.81 -16.56 2.54
CA VAL A 244 21.05 -16.51 3.33
C VAL A 244 20.72 -16.58 4.82
N SER A 245 19.71 -15.82 5.29
CA SER A 245 19.23 -15.89 6.67
C SER A 245 18.70 -17.28 7.03
N LEU A 246 18.00 -17.99 6.13
CA LEU A 246 17.58 -19.37 6.36
C LEU A 246 18.78 -20.30 6.57
N ALA A 247 19.76 -20.25 5.67
CA ALA A 247 20.96 -21.08 5.75
C ALA A 247 21.78 -20.78 7.02
N MET A 248 21.96 -19.51 7.38
CA MET A 248 22.70 -19.12 8.58
C MET A 248 21.94 -19.43 9.87
N THR A 249 20.60 -19.35 9.85
CA THR A 249 19.76 -19.78 10.97
C THR A 249 19.88 -21.30 11.16
N ALA A 250 19.82 -22.09 10.08
CA ALA A 250 20.04 -23.54 10.16
C ALA A 250 21.42 -23.88 10.76
N ALA A 251 22.47 -23.14 10.38
CA ALA A 251 23.81 -23.29 10.95
C ALA A 251 23.85 -22.98 12.46
N LEU A 252 23.12 -21.95 12.92
CA LEU A 252 22.97 -21.64 14.35
C LEU A 252 22.20 -22.73 15.11
N TYR A 253 21.22 -23.36 14.48
CA TYR A 253 20.56 -24.56 15.01
C TYR A 253 21.41 -25.83 14.87
N GLY A 254 22.65 -25.75 14.39
CA GLY A 254 23.61 -26.85 14.38
C GLY A 254 23.69 -27.66 13.09
N SER A 255 23.05 -27.23 12.00
CA SER A 255 23.35 -27.79 10.68
C SER A 255 24.79 -27.47 10.27
N THR A 256 25.43 -28.42 9.59
CA THR A 256 26.66 -28.15 8.85
C THR A 256 26.29 -27.62 7.47
N VAL A 257 26.57 -26.34 7.19
CA VAL A 257 26.14 -25.67 5.96
C VAL A 257 27.36 -25.14 5.22
N VAL A 258 27.55 -25.57 3.97
CA VAL A 258 28.72 -25.20 3.16
C VAL A 258 28.29 -24.85 1.73
N ASN A 259 28.58 -23.61 1.32
CA ASN A 259 28.51 -23.14 -0.06
C ASN A 259 29.83 -23.41 -0.80
N HIS A 260 29.80 -23.30 -2.13
CA HIS A 260 30.91 -23.59 -3.04
C HIS A 260 31.45 -25.01 -2.89
N MET A 261 30.56 -25.98 -2.67
CA MET A 261 30.86 -27.40 -2.49
C MET A 261 29.99 -28.22 -3.45
N GLU A 262 30.59 -28.79 -4.48
CA GLU A 262 29.88 -29.54 -5.52
C GLU A 262 29.69 -31.00 -5.13
N VAL A 263 28.49 -31.55 -5.28
CA VAL A 263 28.28 -33.00 -5.27
C VAL A 263 28.67 -33.58 -6.63
N THR A 264 29.69 -34.43 -6.66
CA THR A 264 30.20 -35.07 -7.88
C THR A 264 29.72 -36.50 -8.07
N GLY A 265 29.16 -37.11 -7.02
CA GLY A 265 28.51 -38.41 -7.12
C GLY A 265 27.81 -38.83 -5.84
N LEU A 266 27.01 -39.88 -5.94
CA LEU A 266 26.32 -40.49 -4.80
C LEU A 266 27.01 -41.80 -4.41
N THR A 267 26.97 -42.16 -3.13
CA THR A 267 27.50 -43.43 -2.62
C THR A 267 26.37 -44.37 -2.23
N LYS A 268 26.55 -45.66 -2.52
CA LYS A 268 25.61 -46.72 -2.20
C LYS A 268 26.29 -47.77 -1.34
N ASP A 269 25.54 -48.37 -0.44
CA ASP A 269 25.97 -49.53 0.33
C ASP A 269 25.90 -50.83 -0.52
N ALA A 270 26.28 -51.95 0.08
CA ALA A 270 26.24 -53.26 -0.58
C ALA A 270 24.82 -53.72 -0.97
N SER A 271 23.78 -53.16 -0.36
CA SER A 271 22.38 -53.43 -0.69
C SER A 271 21.84 -52.57 -1.83
N GLY A 272 22.66 -51.63 -2.34
CA GLY A 272 22.28 -50.68 -3.37
C GLY A 272 21.50 -49.47 -2.85
N LYS A 273 21.43 -49.28 -1.53
CA LYS A 273 20.80 -48.11 -0.90
C LYS A 273 21.80 -46.97 -0.76
N LEU A 274 21.33 -45.73 -0.91
CA LEU A 274 22.16 -44.54 -0.73
C LEU A 274 22.60 -44.39 0.72
N ASN A 275 23.87 -44.07 0.93
CA ASN A 275 24.47 -43.87 2.26
C ASN A 275 25.38 -42.63 2.36
N GLY A 276 25.34 -41.76 1.35
CA GLY A 276 26.20 -40.58 1.31
C GLY A 276 26.37 -39.97 -0.07
N ALA A 277 27.28 -39.00 -0.15
CA ALA A 277 27.64 -38.30 -1.38
C ALA A 277 29.16 -38.01 -1.42
N ARG A 278 29.74 -38.02 -2.62
CA ARG A 278 31.08 -37.47 -2.89
C ARG A 278 30.95 -36.00 -3.22
N VAL A 279 31.83 -35.20 -2.63
CA VAL A 279 31.84 -33.75 -2.77
C VAL A 279 33.25 -33.22 -3.03
N LYS A 280 33.35 -32.04 -3.64
CA LYS A 280 34.60 -31.28 -3.78
C LYS A 280 34.38 -29.80 -3.44
N ASP A 281 35.36 -29.20 -2.78
CA ASP A 281 35.37 -27.75 -2.54
C ASP A 281 35.82 -27.02 -3.82
N CYS A 282 34.99 -26.11 -4.33
CA CYS A 282 35.26 -25.37 -5.55
C CYS A 282 36.18 -24.16 -5.33
N ILE A 283 36.33 -23.68 -4.08
CA ILE A 283 37.11 -22.46 -3.79
C ILE A 283 38.60 -22.61 -4.08
N PRO A 284 39.30 -23.68 -3.67
CA PRO A 284 40.73 -23.86 -3.96
C PRO A 284 41.05 -23.84 -5.46
N GLY A 285 40.11 -24.30 -6.31
CA GLY A 285 40.24 -24.25 -7.77
C GLY A 285 40.40 -22.84 -8.31
N LEU A 286 39.78 -21.85 -7.66
CA LEU A 286 39.89 -20.45 -8.04
C LEU A 286 41.23 -19.82 -7.62
N ASP A 287 41.91 -20.43 -6.64
CA ASP A 287 43.28 -20.10 -6.22
C ASP A 287 44.34 -20.88 -7.02
N GLY A 288 43.93 -21.64 -8.05
CA GLY A 288 44.81 -22.47 -8.88
C GLY A 288 45.26 -23.77 -8.22
N GLN A 289 44.60 -24.19 -7.14
CA GLN A 289 44.87 -25.45 -6.43
C GLN A 289 43.92 -26.56 -6.90
N GLU A 290 44.32 -27.81 -6.72
CA GLU A 290 43.46 -28.95 -7.06
C GLU A 290 42.37 -29.13 -5.99
N ALA A 291 41.12 -29.30 -6.43
CA ALA A 291 39.99 -29.53 -5.54
C ALA A 291 39.99 -31.00 -5.05
N GLU A 292 40.27 -31.21 -3.77
CA GLU A 292 40.22 -32.53 -3.15
C GLU A 292 38.78 -33.04 -3.04
N GLU A 293 38.53 -34.25 -3.56
CA GLU A 293 37.27 -34.96 -3.35
C GLU A 293 37.28 -35.73 -2.03
N PHE A 294 36.17 -35.65 -1.28
CA PHE A 294 35.93 -36.49 -0.12
C PHE A 294 34.47 -36.93 -0.04
N THR A 295 34.17 -37.90 0.82
CA THR A 295 32.81 -38.44 0.98
C THR A 295 32.15 -37.87 2.22
N ILE A 296 30.85 -37.68 2.19
CA ILE A 296 30.02 -37.37 3.36
C ILE A 296 29.08 -38.55 3.56
N ARG A 297 29.06 -39.12 4.77
CA ARG A 297 28.14 -40.21 5.11
C ARG A 297 26.86 -39.69 5.73
N ALA A 298 25.72 -40.26 5.31
CA ALA A 298 24.43 -40.00 5.93
C ALA A 298 23.43 -41.14 5.74
N LYS A 299 22.47 -41.22 6.66
CA LYS A 299 21.36 -42.20 6.60
C LYS A 299 20.38 -41.91 5.46
N GLY A 300 20.16 -40.64 5.14
CA GLY A 300 19.28 -40.20 4.06
C GLY A 300 19.89 -39.09 3.22
N VAL A 301 19.56 -39.08 1.92
CA VAL A 301 19.99 -38.06 0.97
C VAL A 301 18.76 -37.40 0.36
N ILE A 302 18.68 -36.07 0.47
CA ILE A 302 17.61 -35.23 -0.06
C ILE A 302 18.13 -34.38 -1.22
N ASN A 303 17.50 -34.48 -2.39
CA ASN A 303 17.72 -33.64 -3.56
C ASN A 303 16.75 -32.46 -3.58
N ALA A 304 17.27 -31.25 -3.41
CA ALA A 304 16.54 -29.98 -3.41
C ALA A 304 17.15 -28.97 -4.40
N THR A 305 17.68 -29.45 -5.53
CA THR A 305 18.51 -28.67 -6.48
C THR A 305 17.72 -27.85 -7.53
N GLY A 306 16.42 -27.61 -7.30
CA GLY A 306 15.60 -26.73 -8.13
C GLY A 306 15.61 -27.13 -9.62
N PRO A 307 15.99 -26.25 -10.57
CA PRO A 307 16.06 -26.62 -11.98
C PRO A 307 17.00 -27.80 -12.28
N PHE A 308 17.98 -28.06 -11.41
CA PHE A 308 18.98 -29.12 -11.57
C PHE A 308 18.56 -30.46 -10.93
N THR A 309 17.30 -30.57 -10.48
CA THR A 309 16.77 -31.79 -9.86
C THR A 309 17.11 -33.06 -10.65
N ASP A 310 16.93 -33.04 -11.97
CA ASP A 310 17.16 -34.20 -12.82
C ASP A 310 18.65 -34.59 -12.94
N SER A 311 19.58 -33.66 -12.76
CA SER A 311 21.02 -33.96 -12.75
C SER A 311 21.37 -34.90 -11.60
N ILE A 312 20.88 -34.60 -10.38
CA ILE A 312 21.11 -35.47 -9.20
C ILE A 312 20.33 -36.78 -9.31
N ARG A 313 19.10 -36.76 -9.84
CA ARG A 313 18.32 -38.00 -10.06
C ARG A 313 19.03 -38.96 -11.01
N LYS A 314 19.65 -38.43 -12.08
CA LYS A 314 20.41 -39.24 -13.03
C LYS A 314 21.76 -39.72 -12.48
N MET A 315 22.33 -39.03 -11.48
CA MET A 315 23.48 -39.56 -10.73
C MET A 315 23.11 -40.80 -9.91
N ASP A 316 21.88 -40.87 -9.39
CA ASP A 316 21.37 -42.06 -8.69
C ASP A 316 20.96 -43.18 -9.66
N GLU A 317 20.14 -42.83 -10.67
CA GLU A 317 19.61 -43.74 -11.67
C GLU A 317 19.71 -43.12 -13.07
N PRO A 318 20.71 -43.49 -13.90
CA PRO A 318 20.92 -42.90 -15.23
C PRO A 318 19.73 -43.02 -16.19
N SER A 319 18.87 -44.04 -16.01
CA SER A 319 17.65 -44.26 -16.79
C SER A 319 16.44 -43.43 -16.34
N ALA A 320 16.57 -42.62 -15.28
CA ALA A 320 15.47 -41.83 -14.75
C ALA A 320 14.92 -40.85 -15.81
N LYS A 321 13.60 -40.91 -16.04
CA LYS A 321 12.91 -39.92 -16.89
C LYS A 321 12.93 -38.56 -16.22
N GLU A 322 13.21 -37.53 -17.00
CA GLU A 322 13.18 -36.14 -16.55
C GLU A 322 11.78 -35.74 -16.09
N ILE A 323 11.71 -35.05 -14.96
CA ILE A 323 10.47 -34.53 -14.40
C ILE A 323 10.40 -33.01 -14.48
N VAL A 324 11.54 -32.32 -14.62
CA VAL A 324 11.60 -30.86 -14.68
C VAL A 324 11.25 -30.39 -16.09
N ALA A 325 10.30 -29.46 -16.17
CA ALA A 325 9.94 -28.70 -17.36
C ALA A 325 10.41 -27.24 -17.17
N PRO A 326 11.69 -26.94 -17.47
CA PRO A 326 12.26 -25.61 -17.25
C PRO A 326 11.55 -24.51 -18.07
N SER A 327 11.27 -23.39 -17.41
CA SER A 327 10.75 -22.18 -18.06
C SER A 327 11.49 -20.94 -17.58
N ALA A 328 12.01 -20.13 -18.51
CA ALA A 328 12.68 -18.88 -18.22
C ALA A 328 11.69 -17.74 -17.99
N GLY A 329 11.98 -16.91 -16.98
CA GLY A 329 11.30 -15.64 -16.74
C GLY A 329 12.30 -14.51 -16.59
N VAL A 330 12.06 -13.43 -17.34
CA VAL A 330 12.89 -12.23 -17.34
C VAL A 330 12.22 -11.12 -16.53
N HIS A 331 13.04 -10.31 -15.88
CA HIS A 331 12.65 -9.07 -15.22
C HIS A 331 13.67 -7.97 -15.55
N VAL A 332 13.22 -6.72 -15.44
CA VAL A 332 14.06 -5.53 -15.59
C VAL A 332 13.93 -4.63 -14.37
N ILE A 333 14.99 -3.88 -14.08
CA ILE A 333 14.97 -2.73 -13.17
C ILE A 333 14.96 -1.45 -13.95
N LEU A 334 14.05 -0.56 -13.56
CA LEU A 334 13.98 0.82 -13.98
C LEU A 334 14.26 1.77 -12.79
N PRO A 335 14.60 3.04 -13.05
CA PRO A 335 14.67 4.06 -12.01
C PRO A 335 13.41 4.13 -11.15
N GLY A 336 13.59 4.39 -9.86
CA GLY A 336 12.49 4.36 -8.88
C GLY A 336 11.38 5.37 -9.15
N TYR A 337 11.65 6.44 -9.91
CA TYR A 337 10.62 7.41 -10.27
C TYR A 337 9.54 6.85 -11.19
N TYR A 338 9.68 5.64 -11.74
CA TYR A 338 8.63 5.02 -12.55
C TYR A 338 7.52 4.33 -11.75
N SER A 339 7.70 4.10 -10.44
CA SER A 339 6.64 3.60 -9.56
C SER A 339 6.57 4.37 -8.24
N PRO A 340 5.39 4.51 -7.61
CA PRO A 340 5.29 5.02 -6.25
C PRO A 340 6.10 4.17 -5.27
N ALA A 341 6.78 4.79 -4.30
CA ALA A 341 7.70 4.11 -3.40
C ALA A 341 7.04 3.03 -2.51
N ASN A 342 5.73 3.10 -2.30
CA ASN A 342 4.98 2.26 -1.36
C ASN A 342 3.79 1.53 -2.01
N MET A 343 3.66 1.54 -3.34
CA MET A 343 2.53 0.91 -4.03
C MET A 343 2.97 0.28 -5.36
N GLY A 344 2.67 -1.00 -5.52
CA GLY A 344 2.84 -1.71 -6.79
C GLY A 344 1.64 -1.55 -7.71
N LEU A 345 1.82 -1.94 -8.97
CA LEU A 345 0.78 -2.05 -9.98
C LEU A 345 0.85 -3.43 -10.62
N ILE A 346 -0.31 -3.97 -10.98
CA ILE A 346 -0.44 -5.21 -11.73
C ILE A 346 -1.30 -4.97 -12.98
N ASP A 347 -0.81 -5.47 -14.10
CA ASP A 347 -1.61 -5.69 -15.30
C ASP A 347 -2.08 -7.15 -15.32
N PRO A 348 -3.39 -7.41 -15.18
CA PRO A 348 -3.92 -8.76 -15.20
C PRO A 348 -4.07 -9.36 -16.61
N SER A 349 -3.85 -8.59 -17.69
CA SER A 349 -4.10 -8.99 -19.07
C SER A 349 -3.20 -8.26 -20.08
N THR A 350 -1.94 -8.69 -20.18
CA THR A 350 -0.97 -8.22 -21.19
C THR A 350 -1.41 -8.60 -22.62
N SER A 351 -0.66 -8.15 -23.64
CA SER A 351 -0.91 -8.45 -25.07
C SER A 351 -1.19 -9.92 -25.41
N ASP A 352 -0.69 -10.84 -24.59
CA ASP A 352 -0.74 -12.29 -24.77
C ASP A 352 -1.45 -13.02 -23.62
N GLY A 353 -2.21 -12.30 -22.77
CA GLY A 353 -3.01 -12.89 -21.68
C GLY A 353 -2.21 -13.29 -20.44
N ARG A 354 -0.95 -12.84 -20.33
CA ARG A 354 -0.12 -12.96 -19.13
C ARG A 354 -0.36 -11.79 -18.17
N VAL A 355 0.41 -11.80 -17.10
CA VAL A 355 0.36 -10.79 -16.03
C VAL A 355 1.73 -10.14 -15.94
N ILE A 356 1.78 -8.82 -15.88
CA ILE A 356 3.00 -8.07 -15.59
C ILE A 356 2.82 -7.29 -14.28
N PHE A 357 3.82 -7.39 -13.43
CA PHE A 357 3.93 -6.63 -12.19
C PHE A 357 4.87 -5.46 -12.38
N PHE A 358 4.55 -4.39 -11.67
CA PHE A 358 5.36 -3.20 -11.59
C PHE A 358 5.47 -2.77 -10.13
N LEU A 359 6.65 -2.94 -9.54
CA LEU A 359 6.78 -2.98 -8.08
C LEU A 359 7.91 -2.05 -7.63
N PRO A 360 7.68 -1.20 -6.61
CA PRO A 360 8.78 -0.52 -5.96
C PRO A 360 9.68 -1.55 -5.27
N TRP A 361 10.99 -1.41 -5.46
CA TRP A 361 11.98 -2.33 -4.92
C TRP A 361 13.32 -1.64 -4.64
N GLN A 362 13.68 -1.53 -3.36
CA GLN A 362 14.97 -0.97 -2.90
C GLN A 362 15.38 0.34 -3.58
N GLY A 363 14.44 1.29 -3.69
CA GLY A 363 14.67 2.60 -4.32
C GLY A 363 14.53 2.62 -5.85
N ASN A 364 14.36 1.47 -6.48
CA ASN A 364 14.14 1.31 -7.92
C ASN A 364 12.76 0.71 -8.21
N THR A 365 12.47 0.40 -9.48
CA THR A 365 11.23 -0.26 -9.90
C THR A 365 11.52 -1.57 -10.63
N ILE A 366 10.95 -2.68 -10.16
CA ILE A 366 10.96 -3.97 -10.85
C ILE A 366 9.79 -4.03 -11.83
N ALA A 367 10.04 -4.49 -13.06
CA ALA A 367 9.00 -4.88 -14.00
C ALA A 367 9.21 -6.30 -14.53
N GLY A 368 8.15 -7.09 -14.57
CA GLY A 368 8.20 -8.47 -15.08
C GLY A 368 6.93 -9.27 -14.77
N THR A 369 6.75 -10.45 -15.36
CA THR A 369 7.80 -11.29 -15.95
C THR A 369 7.34 -11.97 -17.23
N THR A 370 8.32 -12.47 -18.00
CA THR A 370 8.06 -13.38 -19.12
C THR A 370 7.97 -14.83 -18.64
N ASP A 371 7.53 -15.70 -19.56
CA ASP A 371 7.42 -17.14 -19.36
C ASP A 371 7.59 -17.82 -20.71
N GLN A 372 8.72 -18.50 -20.90
CA GLN A 372 9.07 -19.21 -22.12
C GLN A 372 9.82 -20.51 -21.78
N PRO A 373 9.51 -21.65 -22.43
CA PRO A 373 10.33 -22.85 -22.30
C PRO A 373 11.81 -22.53 -22.55
N SER A 374 12.69 -23.09 -21.73
CA SER A 374 14.12 -22.80 -21.80
C SER A 374 14.95 -24.04 -21.53
N GLU A 375 16.21 -24.04 -21.94
CA GLU A 375 17.16 -25.04 -21.47
C GLU A 375 17.67 -24.70 -20.07
N ILE A 376 18.15 -25.72 -19.35
CA ILE A 376 18.76 -25.52 -18.04
C ILE A 376 20.17 -24.93 -18.26
N SER A 377 20.43 -23.80 -17.61
CA SER A 377 21.73 -23.14 -17.61
C SER A 377 22.05 -22.62 -16.22
N TYR A 378 23.33 -22.59 -15.86
CA TYR A 378 23.81 -22.02 -14.59
C TYR A 378 23.61 -20.50 -14.53
N GLN A 379 23.79 -19.83 -15.67
CA GLN A 379 23.68 -18.38 -15.79
C GLN A 379 22.74 -18.04 -16.97
N PRO A 380 21.42 -18.22 -16.80
CA PRO A 380 20.45 -17.84 -17.83
C PRO A 380 20.54 -16.33 -18.09
N GLN A 381 20.51 -15.97 -19.38
CA GLN A 381 20.66 -14.60 -19.85
C GLN A 381 19.31 -14.01 -20.23
N PRO A 382 18.99 -12.76 -19.86
CA PRO A 382 17.78 -12.10 -20.35
C PRO A 382 17.91 -11.80 -21.85
N SER A 383 16.92 -12.17 -22.66
CA SER A 383 16.95 -11.86 -24.08
C SER A 383 16.52 -10.41 -24.34
N GLU A 384 17.12 -9.74 -25.31
CA GLU A 384 16.68 -8.39 -25.73
C GLU A 384 15.23 -8.38 -26.23
N LYS A 385 14.74 -9.51 -26.75
CA LYS A 385 13.33 -9.67 -27.13
C LYS A 385 12.42 -9.57 -25.90
N ASP A 386 12.76 -10.25 -24.82
CA ASP A 386 11.98 -10.24 -23.58
C ASP A 386 12.03 -8.86 -22.89
N ILE A 387 13.22 -8.24 -22.86
CA ILE A 387 13.38 -6.88 -22.33
C ILE A 387 12.48 -5.90 -23.11
N ASN A 388 12.59 -5.88 -24.44
CA ASN A 388 11.78 -4.97 -25.25
C ASN A 388 10.28 -5.25 -25.15
N TRP A 389 9.88 -6.52 -25.00
CA TRP A 389 8.48 -6.87 -24.74
C TRP A 389 7.99 -6.30 -23.40
N ILE A 390 8.75 -6.45 -22.32
CA ILE A 390 8.43 -5.87 -21.01
C ILE A 390 8.25 -4.35 -21.14
N LEU A 391 9.20 -3.65 -21.77
CA LEU A 391 9.12 -2.20 -21.97
C LEU A 391 7.88 -1.80 -22.80
N SER A 392 7.52 -2.60 -23.82
CA SER A 392 6.33 -2.35 -24.64
C SER A 392 5.02 -2.47 -23.86
N GLU A 393 4.91 -3.43 -22.94
CA GLU A 393 3.73 -3.56 -22.09
C GLU A 393 3.66 -2.42 -21.06
N ILE A 394 4.79 -2.01 -20.47
CA ILE A 394 4.84 -0.87 -19.52
C ILE A 394 4.32 0.42 -20.17
N ARG A 395 4.73 0.73 -21.42
CA ARG A 395 4.28 1.94 -22.15
C ARG A 395 2.78 2.04 -22.32
N ARG A 396 2.03 0.93 -22.23
CA ARG A 396 0.56 0.94 -22.33
C ARG A 396 -0.11 1.50 -21.08
N TYR A 397 0.56 1.42 -19.93
CA TYR A 397 0.05 1.89 -18.64
C TYR A 397 0.57 3.26 -18.26
N LEU A 398 1.68 3.69 -18.83
CA LEU A 398 2.20 5.03 -18.59
C LEU A 398 1.47 6.05 -19.47
N ALA A 399 1.34 7.25 -18.93
CA ALA A 399 0.83 8.40 -19.65
C ALA A 399 1.70 8.67 -20.90
N PRO A 400 1.13 9.13 -22.02
CA PRO A 400 1.86 9.25 -23.30
C PRO A 400 3.10 10.16 -23.25
N ASP A 401 3.14 11.10 -22.32
CA ASP A 401 4.26 12.00 -22.04
C ASP A 401 5.42 11.34 -21.26
N ILE A 402 5.18 10.18 -20.66
CA ILE A 402 6.18 9.39 -19.95
C ILE A 402 6.74 8.31 -20.87
N ASN A 403 7.91 8.59 -21.43
CA ASN A 403 8.62 7.65 -22.28
C ASN A 403 9.59 6.76 -21.47
N VAL A 404 9.47 5.45 -21.67
CA VAL A 404 10.36 4.40 -21.15
C VAL A 404 11.14 3.80 -22.32
N GLU A 405 12.47 3.78 -22.22
CA GLU A 405 13.39 3.32 -23.25
C GLU A 405 14.33 2.24 -22.72
N ARG A 406 15.01 1.55 -23.65
CA ARG A 406 15.98 0.49 -23.29
C ARG A 406 17.14 1.02 -22.43
N THR A 407 17.45 2.30 -22.56
CA THR A 407 18.49 3.04 -21.83
C THR A 407 18.10 3.34 -20.38
N ASP A 408 16.81 3.24 -20.04
CA ASP A 408 16.32 3.36 -18.67
C ASP A 408 16.51 2.04 -17.89
N VAL A 409 16.81 0.92 -18.55
CA VAL A 409 17.02 -0.37 -17.88
C VAL A 409 18.38 -0.37 -17.16
N LEU A 410 18.34 -0.37 -15.83
CA LEU A 410 19.53 -0.36 -14.96
C LEU A 410 20.13 -1.76 -14.78
N ALA A 411 19.28 -2.79 -14.79
CA ALA A 411 19.65 -4.19 -14.72
C ALA A 411 18.52 -5.04 -15.32
N ALA A 412 18.86 -6.24 -15.81
CA ALA A 412 17.88 -7.23 -16.24
C ALA A 412 18.40 -8.62 -15.90
N TRP A 413 17.55 -9.54 -15.45
CA TRP A 413 17.97 -10.90 -15.16
C TRP A 413 16.96 -11.91 -15.69
N ALA A 414 17.42 -13.14 -15.91
CA ALA A 414 16.57 -14.29 -16.18
C ALA A 414 16.67 -15.29 -15.03
N GLY A 415 15.55 -15.95 -14.69
CA GLY A 415 15.49 -17.07 -13.76
C GLY A 415 14.77 -18.26 -14.38
N ILE A 416 15.17 -19.47 -14.02
CA ILE A 416 14.54 -20.71 -14.52
C ILE A 416 13.59 -21.24 -13.46
N ARG A 417 12.31 -21.34 -13.80
CA ARG A 417 11.26 -21.94 -12.96
C ARG A 417 11.36 -23.46 -13.05
N PRO A 418 11.52 -24.18 -11.92
CA PRO A 418 11.59 -25.63 -11.92
C PRO A 418 10.18 -26.24 -11.93
N LEU A 419 9.40 -26.04 -13.00
CA LEU A 419 8.07 -26.65 -13.10
C LEU A 419 8.24 -28.17 -13.17
N VAL A 420 7.35 -28.95 -12.55
CA VAL A 420 7.51 -30.42 -12.50
C VAL A 420 6.30 -31.15 -13.07
N ARG A 421 6.56 -32.29 -13.70
CA ARG A 421 5.56 -33.26 -14.19
C ARG A 421 5.51 -34.45 -13.23
N ASP A 422 4.31 -34.90 -12.90
CA ASP A 422 4.17 -36.12 -12.09
C ASP A 422 4.38 -37.36 -12.97
N PRO A 423 5.43 -38.18 -12.72
CA PRO A 423 5.68 -39.39 -13.50
C PRO A 423 4.60 -40.46 -13.33
N LYS A 424 3.73 -40.38 -12.30
CA LYS A 424 2.65 -41.34 -12.02
C LYS A 424 1.37 -41.05 -12.80
N VAL A 425 1.21 -39.85 -13.35
CA VAL A 425 0.00 -39.45 -14.09
C VAL A 425 0.20 -39.69 -15.60
N LYS A 426 -0.68 -40.50 -16.21
CA LYS A 426 -0.58 -40.90 -17.63
C LYS A 426 -0.74 -39.74 -18.63
N SER A 427 -1.35 -38.64 -18.23
CA SER A 427 -1.44 -37.42 -19.04
C SER A 427 -0.12 -36.65 -18.93
N SER A 428 0.72 -36.75 -19.96
CA SER A 428 2.03 -36.09 -20.05
C SER A 428 1.99 -34.56 -20.05
N GLN A 429 0.80 -33.95 -20.00
CA GLN A 429 0.58 -32.50 -20.11
C GLN A 429 0.19 -31.80 -18.80
N ALA A 430 -0.20 -32.52 -17.74
CA ALA A 430 -0.59 -31.87 -16.49
C ALA A 430 0.63 -31.61 -15.59
N LEU A 431 1.17 -30.38 -15.64
CA LEU A 431 2.17 -29.92 -14.68
C LEU A 431 1.61 -29.95 -13.26
N VAL A 432 2.41 -30.42 -12.31
CA VAL A 432 2.10 -30.32 -10.88
C VAL A 432 2.10 -28.84 -10.52
N ARG A 433 0.96 -28.35 -9.99
CA ARG A 433 0.80 -26.92 -9.65
C ARG A 433 1.47 -26.54 -8.31
N ASN A 434 1.77 -27.52 -7.47
CA ASN A 434 2.51 -27.41 -6.21
C ASN A 434 3.95 -27.96 -6.38
N HIS A 435 4.51 -28.49 -5.30
CA HIS A 435 5.74 -29.29 -5.29
C HIS A 435 5.45 -30.78 -5.39
N LEU A 436 6.48 -31.55 -5.70
CA LEU A 436 6.49 -33.01 -5.76
C LEU A 436 7.55 -33.53 -4.79
N ILE A 437 7.14 -34.45 -3.92
CA ILE A 437 8.03 -35.27 -3.10
C ILE A 437 7.99 -36.70 -3.63
N SER A 438 9.16 -37.27 -3.91
CA SER A 438 9.28 -38.63 -4.42
C SER A 438 10.54 -39.30 -3.89
N VAL A 439 10.50 -40.62 -3.72
CA VAL A 439 11.63 -41.42 -3.23
C VAL A 439 12.00 -42.46 -4.29
N SER A 440 13.28 -42.52 -4.67
CA SER A 440 13.78 -43.52 -5.62
C SER A 440 13.94 -44.91 -4.96
N PRO A 441 14.05 -46.01 -5.73
CA PRO A 441 14.28 -47.34 -5.17
C PRO A 441 15.56 -47.45 -4.32
N SER A 442 16.60 -46.67 -4.60
CA SER A 442 17.84 -46.61 -3.81
C SER A 442 17.72 -45.73 -2.57
N GLY A 443 16.62 -44.96 -2.42
CA GLY A 443 16.36 -44.10 -1.27
C GLY A 443 16.65 -42.62 -1.49
N LEU A 444 16.81 -42.13 -2.73
CA LEU A 444 16.95 -40.68 -2.97
C LEU A 444 15.59 -39.99 -2.78
N LEU A 445 15.46 -39.16 -1.75
CA LEU A 445 14.28 -38.30 -1.59
C LEU A 445 14.48 -37.04 -2.42
N THR A 446 13.56 -36.76 -3.35
CA THR A 446 13.58 -35.56 -4.18
C THR A 446 12.41 -34.65 -3.80
N CYS A 447 12.70 -33.39 -3.50
CA CYS A 447 11.71 -32.32 -3.34
C CYS A 447 11.91 -31.31 -4.48
N ALA A 448 10.95 -31.26 -5.41
CA ALA A 448 11.06 -30.47 -6.65
C ALA A 448 9.78 -29.66 -6.92
N GLY A 449 9.89 -28.59 -7.70
CA GLY A 449 8.77 -27.68 -7.96
C GLY A 449 8.55 -26.66 -6.84
N GLY A 450 7.29 -26.27 -6.64
CA GLY A 450 6.91 -25.34 -5.58
C GLY A 450 7.23 -23.87 -5.84
N LYS A 451 7.10 -23.04 -4.81
CA LYS A 451 7.21 -21.58 -4.86
C LYS A 451 7.90 -21.04 -3.62
N TRP A 452 8.41 -19.81 -3.72
CA TRP A 452 8.92 -19.08 -2.57
C TRP A 452 7.89 -18.93 -1.44
N THR A 453 6.61 -18.65 -1.73
CA THR A 453 5.58 -18.53 -0.69
C THR A 453 5.45 -19.79 0.16
N THR A 454 5.59 -20.98 -0.42
CA THR A 454 5.31 -22.27 0.24
C THR A 454 6.56 -23.03 0.67
N TYR A 455 7.75 -22.40 0.64
CA TYR A 455 9.02 -23.08 0.91
C TYR A 455 9.05 -23.80 2.27
N ARG A 456 8.42 -23.20 3.31
CA ARG A 456 8.39 -23.74 4.68
C ARG A 456 7.55 -25.01 4.75
N GLN A 457 6.38 -25.01 4.11
CA GLN A 457 5.55 -26.22 4.00
C GLN A 457 6.24 -27.31 3.17
N MET A 458 6.90 -26.94 2.07
CA MET A 458 7.70 -27.89 1.28
C MET A 458 8.79 -28.55 2.13
N ALA A 459 9.42 -27.78 3.01
CA ALA A 459 10.41 -28.28 3.95
C ALA A 459 9.79 -29.24 4.97
N GLU A 460 8.68 -28.84 5.60
CA GLU A 460 7.94 -29.65 6.57
C GLU A 460 7.59 -31.03 6.00
N GLU A 461 6.96 -31.06 4.82
CA GLU A 461 6.55 -32.31 4.17
C GLU A 461 7.75 -33.17 3.74
N ALA A 462 8.84 -32.55 3.28
CA ALA A 462 10.04 -33.27 2.89
C ALA A 462 10.76 -33.91 4.08
N VAL A 463 10.81 -33.22 5.23
CA VAL A 463 11.40 -33.77 6.46
C VAL A 463 10.50 -34.83 7.08
N ASP A 464 9.17 -34.66 7.06
CA ASP A 464 8.21 -35.68 7.48
C ASP A 464 8.42 -36.99 6.71
N GLU A 465 8.51 -36.90 5.38
CA GLU A 465 8.76 -38.05 4.52
C GLU A 465 10.15 -38.64 4.78
N ALA A 466 11.18 -37.81 5.00
CA ALA A 466 12.53 -38.29 5.31
C ALA A 466 12.57 -39.07 6.64
N VAL A 467 11.89 -38.58 7.66
CA VAL A 467 11.78 -39.24 8.97
C VAL A 467 11.14 -40.62 8.83
N ASN A 468 10.07 -40.72 8.05
CA ASN A 468 9.38 -41.98 7.77
C ASN A 468 10.28 -42.95 6.98
N VAL A 469 10.81 -42.51 5.85
CA VAL A 469 11.53 -43.36 4.88
C VAL A 469 12.87 -43.86 5.44
N PHE A 470 13.60 -43.01 6.16
CA PHE A 470 14.93 -43.34 6.70
C PHE A 470 14.87 -43.80 8.16
N GLY A 471 13.68 -43.91 8.76
CA GLY A 471 13.49 -44.34 10.15
C GLY A 471 14.21 -43.44 11.15
N LEU A 472 14.26 -42.14 10.88
CA LEU A 472 14.94 -41.17 11.74
C LEU A 472 14.14 -40.94 13.02
N LYS A 473 14.84 -40.54 14.08
CA LYS A 473 14.23 -40.23 15.38
C LYS A 473 14.49 -38.77 15.72
N PRO A 474 13.57 -37.86 15.38
CA PRO A 474 13.58 -36.50 15.90
C PRO A 474 13.73 -36.51 17.42
N ARG A 475 14.40 -35.48 17.95
CA ARG A 475 14.72 -35.38 19.37
C ARG A 475 14.44 -33.97 19.85
N GLU A 476 13.97 -33.87 21.08
CA GLU A 476 13.85 -32.58 21.77
C GLU A 476 15.21 -31.88 21.80
N LYS A 477 15.19 -30.58 21.53
CA LYS A 477 16.38 -29.72 21.54
C LYS A 477 16.25 -28.68 22.64
N SER A 478 16.66 -29.08 23.85
CA SER A 478 16.59 -28.25 25.06
C SER A 478 17.65 -27.14 25.11
N GLU A 479 18.78 -27.32 24.43
CA GLU A 479 19.87 -26.35 24.36
C GLU A 479 19.97 -25.74 22.95
N VAL A 480 19.54 -24.48 22.83
CA VAL A 480 19.64 -23.68 21.60
C VAL A 480 20.48 -22.44 21.92
N PRO A 481 21.42 -22.02 21.06
CA PRO A 481 22.15 -20.78 21.29
C PRO A 481 21.19 -19.59 21.34
N ASP A 482 21.49 -18.60 22.17
CA ASP A 482 20.74 -17.35 22.21
C ASP A 482 20.97 -16.54 20.92
N ILE A 483 20.18 -16.82 19.88
CA ILE A 483 20.26 -16.14 18.57
C ILE A 483 19.95 -14.64 18.73
N SER A 484 19.18 -14.24 19.75
CA SER A 484 18.80 -12.85 19.97
C SER A 484 19.94 -11.98 20.48
N GLY A 485 20.94 -12.59 21.12
CA GLY A 485 22.14 -11.92 21.61
C GLY A 485 21.94 -10.96 22.79
N VAL A 486 20.83 -11.08 23.55
CA VAL A 486 20.59 -10.24 24.73
C VAL A 486 20.88 -10.92 26.08
N GLY A 487 21.39 -12.15 26.07
CA GLY A 487 22.19 -12.76 27.13
C GLY A 487 21.70 -12.52 28.57
N GLY A 488 20.92 -13.45 29.12
CA GLY A 488 20.70 -13.52 30.58
C GLY A 488 19.46 -12.81 31.14
N ARG A 489 18.52 -12.34 30.30
CA ARG A 489 17.22 -11.81 30.79
C ARG A 489 16.09 -12.85 30.85
N GLY A 490 16.36 -14.12 30.53
CA GLY A 490 15.35 -15.20 30.54
C GLY A 490 14.14 -14.95 29.62
N LEU A 491 14.25 -14.00 28.68
CA LEU A 491 13.08 -13.42 28.02
C LEU A 491 12.81 -13.91 26.60
N VAL A 492 13.69 -14.67 25.93
CA VAL A 492 13.35 -15.20 24.60
C VAL A 492 14.02 -16.57 24.33
N ALA A 493 13.22 -17.62 24.46
CA ALA A 493 13.05 -18.57 23.37
C ALA A 493 11.98 -17.96 22.44
N ASP A 494 11.99 -18.27 21.14
CA ASP A 494 11.03 -17.75 20.14
C ASP A 494 9.57 -18.23 20.38
N ASN A 495 9.24 -18.62 21.61
CA ASN A 495 8.13 -19.45 22.07
C ASN A 495 8.00 -20.81 21.37
N ALA A 496 8.83 -21.08 20.34
CA ALA A 496 8.93 -22.34 19.66
C ALA A 496 9.44 -23.43 20.62
N VAL A 497 8.56 -24.37 20.97
CA VAL A 497 8.88 -25.53 21.80
C VAL A 497 9.46 -26.63 20.91
N LEU A 498 10.79 -26.77 20.88
CA LEU A 498 11.48 -27.72 20.00
C LEU A 498 11.45 -29.15 20.55
N ASP A 499 10.28 -29.76 20.55
CA ASP A 499 10.00 -31.11 21.07
C ASP A 499 10.30 -32.25 20.05
N GLY A 500 10.85 -31.92 18.88
CA GLY A 500 11.08 -32.85 17.77
C GLY A 500 9.99 -32.81 16.69
N SER A 501 8.89 -32.08 16.91
CA SER A 501 7.89 -31.77 15.87
C SER A 501 8.28 -30.52 15.05
N CYS A 502 7.60 -30.32 13.91
CA CYS A 502 7.80 -29.13 13.08
C CYS A 502 7.31 -27.85 13.80
N GLN A 503 8.23 -26.94 14.12
CA GLN A 503 7.91 -25.64 14.75
C GLN A 503 8.35 -24.44 13.91
N THR A 504 8.72 -24.67 12.65
CA THR A 504 9.29 -23.64 11.76
C THR A 504 8.37 -22.45 11.49
N HIS A 505 7.06 -22.58 11.73
CA HIS A 505 6.10 -21.49 11.64
C HIS A 505 6.21 -20.46 12.79
N GLN A 506 6.92 -20.80 13.87
CA GLN A 506 7.19 -19.94 15.03
C GLN A 506 8.65 -19.49 15.12
N VAL A 507 9.56 -20.26 14.50
CA VAL A 507 11.00 -19.95 14.47
C VAL A 507 11.25 -18.65 13.70
N ARG A 508 12.00 -17.74 14.33
CA ARG A 508 12.43 -16.48 13.71
C ARG A 508 13.81 -16.66 13.09
N LEU A 509 14.04 -16.01 11.96
CA LEU A 509 15.37 -16.03 11.34
C LEU A 509 16.31 -15.04 12.02
N ILE A 510 17.61 -15.30 11.89
CA ILE A 510 18.66 -14.36 12.24
C ILE A 510 18.33 -12.94 11.71
N GLY A 511 18.46 -11.93 12.59
CA GLY A 511 18.08 -10.55 12.29
C GLY A 511 16.69 -10.15 12.81
N ALA A 512 15.77 -11.10 13.02
CA ALA A 512 14.36 -10.77 13.30
C ALA A 512 14.04 -10.48 14.77
N HIS A 513 14.87 -10.94 15.72
CA HIS A 513 14.54 -10.95 17.14
C HIS A 513 14.46 -9.53 17.74
N GLY A 514 15.50 -8.72 17.51
CA GLY A 514 15.58 -7.33 17.97
C GLY A 514 15.16 -6.27 16.95
N TRP A 515 14.57 -6.68 15.82
CA TRP A 515 14.18 -5.73 14.78
C TRP A 515 12.91 -4.96 15.11
N SER A 516 12.94 -3.66 14.86
CA SER A 516 11.79 -2.77 14.88
C SER A 516 11.91 -1.70 13.80
N LYS A 517 10.79 -1.07 13.43
CA LYS A 517 10.79 0.05 12.47
C LYS A 517 11.61 1.26 12.92
N THR A 518 11.95 1.35 14.20
CA THR A 518 12.74 2.47 14.78
C THR A 518 14.19 2.09 15.07
N LEU A 519 14.60 0.84 14.82
CA LEU A 519 15.96 0.37 15.10
C LEU A 519 17.04 1.24 14.43
N PHE A 520 16.76 1.78 13.23
CA PHE A 520 17.71 2.61 12.49
C PHE A 520 18.13 3.87 13.26
N ILE A 521 17.26 4.40 14.12
CA ILE A 521 17.53 5.58 14.96
C ILE A 521 18.70 5.28 15.91
N ASN A 522 18.72 4.09 16.51
CA ASN A 522 19.80 3.69 17.39
C ASN A 522 21.13 3.56 16.62
N LEU A 523 21.11 3.01 15.40
CA LEU A 523 22.33 2.92 14.60
C LEU A 523 22.90 4.31 14.25
N ILE A 524 22.03 5.28 13.93
CA ILE A 524 22.44 6.67 13.69
C ILE A 524 23.05 7.27 14.96
N GLN A 525 22.37 7.15 16.11
CA GLN A 525 22.82 7.74 17.37
C GLN A 525 24.14 7.16 17.87
N HIS A 526 24.39 5.86 17.65
CA HIS A 526 25.56 5.17 18.19
C HIS A 526 26.76 5.12 17.24
N TYR A 527 26.53 5.09 15.93
CA TYR A 527 27.60 4.95 14.94
C TYR A 527 27.73 6.15 14.00
N GLY A 528 26.82 7.14 14.08
CA GLY A 528 26.84 8.31 13.21
C GLY A 528 26.61 7.96 11.74
N LEU A 529 25.79 6.94 11.45
CA LEU A 529 25.47 6.55 10.08
C LEU A 529 24.47 7.51 9.44
N GLU A 530 24.55 7.64 8.12
CA GLU A 530 23.52 8.35 7.33
C GLU A 530 22.16 7.64 7.44
N THR A 531 21.07 8.41 7.42
CA THR A 531 19.71 7.89 7.60
C THR A 531 19.34 6.78 6.62
N GLU A 532 19.64 6.97 5.33
CA GLU A 532 19.31 5.98 4.30
C GLU A 532 20.14 4.69 4.46
N VAL A 533 21.41 4.81 4.83
CA VAL A 533 22.27 3.67 5.17
C VAL A 533 21.73 2.92 6.39
N ALA A 534 21.40 3.64 7.47
CA ALA A 534 20.88 3.01 8.68
C ALA A 534 19.56 2.25 8.41
N LYS A 535 18.63 2.85 7.65
CA LYS A 535 17.39 2.17 7.24
C LYS A 535 17.70 0.92 6.42
N HIS A 536 18.55 1.03 5.40
CA HIS A 536 18.97 -0.09 4.56
C HIS A 536 19.55 -1.25 5.39
N LEU A 537 20.47 -0.95 6.31
CA LEU A 537 21.06 -1.97 7.16
C LEU A 537 20.00 -2.67 8.02
N THR A 538 19.08 -1.93 8.64
CA THR A 538 18.01 -2.55 9.46
C THR A 538 17.01 -3.36 8.63
N GLN A 539 16.79 -3.01 7.37
CA GLN A 539 15.92 -3.75 6.45
C GLN A 539 16.64 -4.95 5.79
N SER A 540 17.96 -4.99 5.79
CA SER A 540 18.74 -6.08 5.17
C SER A 540 19.33 -7.06 6.19
N TYR A 541 19.61 -6.61 7.41
CA TYR A 541 20.28 -7.38 8.46
C TYR A 541 19.50 -7.44 9.77
N GLY A 542 18.42 -6.66 9.91
CA GLY A 542 17.63 -6.67 11.12
C GLY A 542 18.44 -6.21 12.34
N ASP A 543 18.40 -6.96 13.43
CA ASP A 543 19.26 -6.74 14.60
C ASP A 543 20.76 -6.98 14.34
N ARG A 544 21.14 -7.70 13.29
CA ARG A 544 22.56 -7.87 12.92
C ARG A 544 23.17 -6.60 12.33
N ALA A 545 22.36 -5.60 12.02
CA ALA A 545 22.83 -4.29 11.62
C ALA A 545 23.76 -3.63 12.66
N TRP A 546 23.65 -4.01 13.95
CA TRP A 546 24.62 -3.60 14.99
C TRP A 546 26.04 -4.08 14.68
N GLN A 547 26.21 -5.34 14.28
CA GLN A 547 27.51 -5.91 13.91
C GLN A 547 28.02 -5.32 12.60
N VAL A 548 27.13 -5.14 11.61
CA VAL A 548 27.50 -4.51 10.33
C VAL A 548 28.03 -3.10 10.55
N ALA A 549 27.30 -2.28 11.31
CA ALA A 549 27.71 -0.92 11.66
C ALA A 549 29.02 -0.90 12.47
N ALA A 550 29.21 -1.88 13.37
CA ALA A 550 30.46 -2.04 14.11
C ALA A 550 31.66 -2.39 13.22
N LEU A 551 31.45 -3.06 12.08
CA LEU A 551 32.49 -3.42 11.12
C LEU A 551 32.79 -2.34 10.07
N SER A 552 32.00 -1.27 10.01
CA SER A 552 32.16 -0.18 9.04
C SER A 552 33.37 0.71 9.33
N SER A 553 34.14 1.13 8.32
CA SER A 553 35.29 2.01 8.56
C SER A 553 34.84 3.41 9.01
N PRO A 554 35.64 4.15 9.79
CA PRO A 554 35.43 5.59 9.98
C PRO A 554 35.57 6.33 8.65
N THR A 555 34.85 7.44 8.53
CA THR A 555 34.94 8.40 7.41
C THR A 555 35.80 9.60 7.81
N GLU A 556 36.14 10.44 6.84
CA GLU A 556 36.87 11.71 7.08
C GLU A 556 35.92 12.90 7.25
N ASP A 557 34.62 12.68 7.05
CA ASP A 557 33.58 13.70 7.14
C ASP A 557 33.07 13.87 8.58
N LEU A 558 32.50 15.04 8.88
CA LEU A 558 31.78 15.26 10.15
C LEU A 558 30.55 14.37 10.28
N PHE A 559 29.88 14.11 9.15
CA PHE A 559 28.75 13.18 9.05
C PHE A 559 28.62 12.69 7.60
N PRO A 560 28.38 11.38 7.36
CA PRO A 560 28.35 10.29 8.35
C PRO A 560 29.72 10.10 8.99
N VAL A 561 29.79 9.55 10.21
CA VAL A 561 31.04 9.32 10.98
C VAL A 561 31.69 7.98 10.61
N ARG A 562 30.88 7.01 10.16
CA ARG A 562 31.32 5.67 9.75
C ARG A 562 30.50 5.18 8.56
N GLY A 563 31.03 4.17 7.88
CA GLY A 563 30.39 3.55 6.72
C GLY A 563 30.77 4.26 5.43
N LYS A 564 31.85 3.81 4.81
CA LYS A 564 32.24 4.32 3.48
C LYS A 564 31.34 3.64 2.45
N ARG A 565 30.58 4.44 1.70
CA ARG A 565 29.72 3.92 0.63
C ARG A 565 30.56 3.26 -0.45
N ILE A 566 30.17 2.05 -0.86
CA ILE A 566 30.82 1.34 -1.98
C ILE A 566 30.28 1.79 -3.34
N SER A 567 29.10 2.42 -3.36
CA SER A 567 28.50 3.04 -4.53
C SER A 567 27.89 4.38 -4.12
N ALA A 568 28.11 5.43 -4.92
CA ALA A 568 27.53 6.74 -4.64
C ALA A 568 25.99 6.74 -4.73
N LEU A 569 25.42 5.89 -5.59
CA LEU A 569 23.98 5.86 -5.89
C LEU A 569 23.16 5.04 -4.90
N TYR A 570 23.79 4.13 -4.16
CA TYR A 570 23.10 3.15 -3.32
C TYR A 570 23.63 3.19 -1.88
N PRO A 571 22.81 2.84 -0.87
CA PRO A 571 23.16 2.95 0.55
C PRO A 571 24.04 1.79 1.04
N PHE A 572 24.83 1.17 0.15
CA PHE A 572 25.70 0.04 0.50
C PHE A 572 27.05 0.53 1.03
N ILE A 573 27.56 -0.09 2.09
CA ILE A 573 28.79 0.33 2.77
C ILE A 573 29.81 -0.80 2.96
N ASP A 574 31.05 -0.42 3.17
CA ASP A 574 32.19 -1.30 3.37
C ASP A 574 32.01 -2.34 4.50
N GLY A 575 31.30 -1.99 5.58
CA GLY A 575 30.99 -2.90 6.69
C GLY A 575 30.17 -4.13 6.29
N GLU A 576 29.32 -4.03 5.26
CA GLU A 576 28.53 -5.15 4.76
C GLU A 576 29.40 -6.24 4.12
N ILE A 577 30.50 -5.86 3.49
CA ILE A 577 31.44 -6.79 2.83
C ILE A 577 32.14 -7.63 3.89
N ARG A 578 32.66 -6.98 4.94
CA ARG A 578 33.31 -7.68 6.06
C ARG A 578 32.33 -8.60 6.78
N TYR A 579 31.09 -8.14 6.99
CA TYR A 579 30.06 -8.96 7.59
C TYR A 579 29.72 -10.19 6.71
N ALA A 580 29.57 -9.98 5.40
CA ALA A 580 29.29 -11.04 4.44
C ALA A 580 30.35 -12.15 4.45
N VAL A 581 31.63 -11.78 4.50
CA VAL A 581 32.76 -12.73 4.56
C VAL A 581 32.78 -13.45 5.91
N ARG A 582 32.75 -12.69 7.02
CA ARG A 582 32.96 -13.24 8.38
C ARG A 582 31.77 -14.03 8.92
N HIS A 583 30.54 -13.70 8.51
CA HIS A 583 29.31 -14.21 9.12
C HIS A 583 28.33 -14.85 8.14
N GLU A 584 28.51 -14.70 6.83
CA GLU A 584 27.58 -15.23 5.82
C GLU A 584 28.26 -16.05 4.71
N TYR A 585 29.50 -16.47 4.97
CA TYR A 585 30.35 -17.33 4.13
C TYR A 585 30.50 -16.83 2.68
N ALA A 586 30.55 -15.52 2.45
CA ALA A 586 30.91 -15.01 1.12
C ALA A 586 32.35 -15.42 0.78
N GLN A 587 32.57 -16.01 -0.39
CA GLN A 587 33.86 -16.49 -0.88
C GLN A 587 34.21 -15.97 -2.29
N THR A 588 33.27 -15.31 -2.98
CA THR A 588 33.49 -14.65 -4.28
C THR A 588 32.89 -13.24 -4.28
N ALA A 589 33.39 -12.33 -5.12
CA ALA A 589 32.85 -10.99 -5.29
C ALA A 589 31.39 -11.02 -5.78
N VAL A 590 31.01 -12.05 -6.54
CA VAL A 590 29.63 -12.29 -6.96
C VAL A 590 28.71 -12.52 -5.73
N ASP A 591 29.19 -13.19 -4.69
CA ASP A 591 28.41 -13.47 -3.47
C ASP A 591 27.94 -12.17 -2.82
N VAL A 592 28.84 -11.20 -2.76
CA VAL A 592 28.59 -9.89 -2.16
C VAL A 592 27.73 -9.04 -3.09
N ILE A 593 28.14 -8.86 -4.35
CA ILE A 593 27.54 -7.87 -5.24
C ILE A 593 26.15 -8.31 -5.75
N ALA A 594 25.90 -9.62 -5.86
CA ALA A 594 24.64 -10.14 -6.38
C ALA A 594 23.68 -10.61 -5.28
N ARG A 595 24.18 -11.15 -4.17
CA ARG A 595 23.32 -11.85 -3.19
C ARG A 595 23.23 -11.17 -1.83
N ARG A 596 24.32 -10.60 -1.31
CA ARG A 596 24.31 -9.87 -0.03
C ARG A 596 23.83 -8.44 -0.18
N THR A 597 24.46 -7.64 -1.05
CA THR A 597 24.04 -6.25 -1.34
C THR A 597 22.97 -6.19 -2.43
N ARG A 598 23.08 -7.10 -3.42
CA ARG A 598 22.24 -7.15 -4.63
C ARG A 598 22.40 -5.96 -5.57
N LEU A 599 23.48 -5.22 -5.46
CA LEU A 599 23.78 -4.10 -6.34
C LEU A 599 23.70 -4.52 -7.83
N ALA A 600 24.15 -5.73 -8.18
CA ALA A 600 24.05 -6.25 -9.55
C ALA A 600 22.60 -6.44 -10.05
N PHE A 601 21.66 -6.68 -9.14
CA PHE A 601 20.24 -6.74 -9.49
C PHE A 601 19.61 -5.36 -9.59
N LEU A 602 20.13 -4.35 -8.88
CA LEU A 602 19.57 -2.99 -8.89
C LEU A 602 20.12 -2.16 -10.04
N ASN A 603 21.42 -2.27 -10.31
CA ASN A 603 22.12 -1.53 -11.34
C ASN A 603 23.44 -2.22 -11.69
N ALA A 604 23.47 -2.86 -12.87
CA ALA A 604 24.63 -3.64 -13.31
C ALA A 604 25.88 -2.77 -13.54
N GLN A 605 25.70 -1.50 -13.92
CA GLN A 605 26.81 -0.57 -14.08
C GLN A 605 27.35 -0.09 -12.74
N ALA A 606 26.48 0.31 -11.81
CA ALA A 606 26.93 0.69 -10.47
C ALA A 606 27.63 -0.48 -9.76
N ALA A 607 27.22 -1.73 -10.05
CA ALA A 607 27.95 -2.92 -9.63
C ALA A 607 29.36 -3.01 -10.25
N LEU A 608 29.49 -2.77 -11.56
CA LEU A 608 30.81 -2.73 -12.21
C LEU A 608 31.72 -1.66 -11.58
N GLU A 609 31.19 -0.48 -11.30
CA GLU A 609 31.92 0.63 -10.68
C GLU A 609 32.34 0.33 -9.23
N ALA A 610 31.50 -0.36 -8.46
CA ALA A 610 31.81 -0.74 -7.08
C ALA A 610 32.74 -1.96 -6.98
N LEU A 611 32.90 -2.73 -8.05
CA LEU A 611 33.58 -4.02 -8.06
C LEU A 611 35.05 -3.96 -7.59
N PRO A 612 35.90 -2.99 -8.00
CA PRO A 612 37.28 -2.93 -7.52
C PRO A 612 37.38 -2.85 -5.99
N THR A 613 36.58 -1.95 -5.39
CA THR A 613 36.49 -1.77 -3.93
C THR A 613 36.02 -3.04 -3.22
N VAL A 614 35.05 -3.75 -3.80
CA VAL A 614 34.56 -5.02 -3.25
C VAL A 614 35.65 -6.08 -3.28
N ILE A 615 36.36 -6.22 -4.39
CA ILE A 615 37.46 -7.21 -4.55
C ILE A 615 38.60 -6.90 -3.58
N ASP A 616 38.94 -5.62 -3.37
CA ASP A 616 40.00 -5.27 -2.44
C ASP A 616 39.63 -5.58 -1.00
N LEU A 617 38.44 -5.16 -0.55
CA LEU A 617 37.98 -5.45 0.80
C LEU A 617 37.83 -6.95 1.06
N MET A 618 37.31 -7.72 0.09
CA MET A 618 37.29 -9.18 0.20
C MET A 618 38.68 -9.79 0.18
N GLY A 619 39.58 -9.25 -0.65
CA GLY A 619 40.96 -9.72 -0.73
C GLY A 619 41.73 -9.48 0.56
N ASP A 620 41.43 -8.41 1.30
CA ASP A 620 42.01 -8.16 2.61
C ASP A 620 41.46 -9.13 3.67
N GLU A 621 40.16 -9.47 3.62
CA GLU A 621 39.53 -10.40 4.57
C GLU A 621 39.89 -11.87 4.30
N LEU A 622 40.10 -12.25 3.03
CA LEU A 622 40.37 -13.62 2.59
C LEU A 622 41.84 -13.86 2.20
N ASN A 623 42.69 -12.83 2.29
CA ASN A 623 44.11 -12.84 1.90
C ASN A 623 44.33 -13.23 0.42
N TRP A 624 43.56 -12.64 -0.49
CA TRP A 624 43.73 -12.88 -1.92
C TRP A 624 44.97 -12.21 -2.49
N ASP A 625 45.73 -12.97 -3.28
CA ASP A 625 46.81 -12.43 -4.08
C ASP A 625 46.30 -11.70 -5.33
N LYS A 626 47.21 -11.13 -6.12
CA LYS A 626 46.86 -10.40 -7.34
C LYS A 626 46.17 -11.31 -8.36
N THR A 627 46.64 -12.55 -8.50
CA THR A 627 46.10 -13.53 -9.45
C THR A 627 44.63 -13.83 -9.14
N ARG A 628 44.32 -14.06 -7.86
CA ARG A 628 42.97 -14.34 -7.38
C ARG A 628 42.05 -13.14 -7.55
N LYS A 629 42.53 -11.92 -7.25
CA LYS A 629 41.80 -10.67 -7.53
C LYS A 629 41.47 -10.50 -9.02
N ASP A 630 42.38 -10.90 -9.92
CA ASP A 630 42.16 -10.85 -11.37
C ASP A 630 41.14 -11.90 -11.85
N VAL A 631 41.10 -13.08 -11.23
CA VAL A 631 40.05 -14.10 -11.46
C VAL A 631 38.69 -13.55 -11.06
N GLU A 632 38.58 -12.99 -9.85
CA GLU A 632 37.34 -12.40 -9.33
C GLU A 632 36.83 -11.25 -10.20
N TRP A 633 37.73 -10.42 -10.73
CA TRP A 633 37.37 -9.40 -11.72
C TRP A 633 36.72 -10.02 -12.96
N LYS A 634 37.41 -10.96 -13.62
CA LYS A 634 36.96 -11.56 -14.88
C LYS A 634 35.63 -12.30 -14.71
N GLU A 635 35.52 -13.14 -13.68
CA GLU A 635 34.32 -13.93 -13.43
C GLU A 635 33.13 -13.04 -13.05
N THR A 636 33.35 -12.00 -12.24
CA THR A 636 32.27 -11.08 -11.85
C THR A 636 31.81 -10.21 -13.01
N VAL A 637 32.72 -9.69 -13.85
CA VAL A 637 32.34 -8.95 -15.07
C VAL A 637 31.56 -9.86 -16.03
N GLN A 638 31.99 -11.11 -16.19
CA GLN A 638 31.25 -12.09 -16.98
C GLN A 638 29.86 -12.35 -16.39
N TYR A 639 29.73 -12.47 -15.06
CA TYR A 639 28.44 -12.60 -14.39
C TYR A 639 27.54 -11.39 -14.63
N LEU A 640 28.07 -10.17 -14.60
CA LEU A 640 27.29 -8.95 -14.85
C LEU A 640 26.66 -8.92 -16.25
N SER A 641 27.20 -9.66 -17.23
CA SER A 641 26.51 -9.86 -18.51
C SER A 641 25.11 -10.47 -18.33
N SER A 642 24.95 -11.43 -17.40
CA SER A 642 23.66 -12.05 -17.02
C SER A 642 22.71 -11.10 -16.28
N MET A 643 23.22 -9.93 -15.88
CA MET A 643 22.48 -8.84 -15.25
C MET A 643 22.17 -7.70 -16.23
N GLY A 644 22.38 -7.91 -17.54
CA GLY A 644 22.06 -6.95 -18.59
C GLY A 644 23.12 -5.87 -18.80
N LEU A 645 24.35 -6.07 -18.29
CA LEU A 645 25.48 -5.17 -18.54
C LEU A 645 25.76 -5.05 -20.04
N ALA A 646 25.98 -3.82 -20.51
CA ALA A 646 26.18 -3.54 -21.93
C ALA A 646 27.46 -4.20 -22.46
N LYS A 647 27.41 -4.75 -23.68
CA LYS A 647 28.50 -5.54 -24.27
C LYS A 647 29.82 -4.78 -24.38
N ASN A 648 29.78 -3.47 -24.63
CA ASN A 648 30.95 -2.60 -24.70
C ASN A 648 31.63 -2.41 -23.32
N LEU A 649 30.93 -2.66 -22.22
CA LEU A 649 31.48 -2.57 -20.86
C LEU A 649 32.13 -3.88 -20.39
N LEU A 650 31.89 -5.00 -21.08
CA LEU A 650 32.45 -6.31 -20.72
C LEU A 650 33.97 -6.39 -20.92
N SER A 651 34.52 -5.57 -21.82
CA SER A 651 35.96 -5.54 -22.12
C SER A 651 36.74 -4.51 -21.28
N VAL A 652 36.07 -3.79 -20.37
CA VAL A 652 36.71 -2.76 -19.57
C VAL A 652 37.64 -3.38 -18.54
N THR A 653 38.81 -2.77 -18.36
CA THR A 653 39.79 -3.21 -17.38
C THR A 653 39.52 -2.61 -16.00
N ARG A 654 39.96 -3.29 -14.95
CA ARG A 654 39.86 -2.80 -13.56
C ARG A 654 40.44 -1.39 -13.39
N ALA A 655 41.63 -1.15 -13.95
CA ALA A 655 42.30 0.16 -13.89
C ALA A 655 41.50 1.27 -14.57
N GLU A 656 40.80 0.97 -15.67
CA GLU A 656 39.93 1.95 -16.34
C GLU A 656 38.73 2.32 -15.46
N VAL A 657 38.16 1.37 -14.73
CA VAL A 657 37.07 1.65 -13.78
C VAL A 657 37.57 2.51 -12.62
N GLU A 658 38.71 2.17 -12.03
CA GLU A 658 39.34 2.92 -10.94
C GLU A 658 39.71 4.36 -11.35
N SER A 659 40.11 4.56 -12.62
CA SER A 659 40.41 5.89 -13.16
C SER A 659 39.17 6.75 -13.45
N GLY A 660 37.95 6.20 -13.33
CA GLY A 660 36.70 6.89 -13.65
C GLY A 660 36.33 6.90 -15.14
N LYS A 661 37.11 6.25 -16.01
CA LYS A 661 36.88 6.22 -17.47
C LYS A 661 35.52 5.64 -17.88
N VAL A 662 34.98 4.70 -17.09
CA VAL A 662 33.61 4.16 -17.32
C VAL A 662 32.55 5.25 -17.20
N ARG A 663 32.72 6.15 -16.23
CA ARG A 663 31.85 7.30 -16.03
C ARG A 663 31.94 8.26 -17.21
N GLU A 664 33.13 8.49 -17.76
CA GLU A 664 33.32 9.33 -18.96
C GLU A 664 32.74 8.71 -20.23
N LEU A 665 32.92 7.41 -20.45
CA LEU A 665 32.29 6.67 -21.56
C LEU A 665 30.77 6.77 -21.50
N TYR A 666 30.24 6.74 -20.28
CA TYR A 666 28.81 6.86 -20.02
C TYR A 666 28.31 8.30 -20.16
N ASP A 667 29.02 9.30 -19.63
CA ASP A 667 28.70 10.72 -19.81
C ASP A 667 28.82 11.14 -21.28
N GLY A 668 29.68 10.50 -22.07
CA GLY A 668 29.72 10.67 -23.52
C GLY A 668 28.52 10.05 -24.24
N GLN A 669 27.99 8.92 -23.75
CA GLN A 669 26.74 8.34 -24.24
C GLN A 669 25.53 9.16 -23.78
N ARG A 670 25.49 9.62 -22.51
CA ARG A 670 24.46 10.49 -21.89
C ARG A 670 24.54 11.97 -22.23
N GLY A 671 25.64 12.46 -22.78
CA GLY A 671 25.77 13.81 -23.32
C GLY A 671 24.83 14.06 -24.50
N ALA A 672 24.28 12.99 -25.07
CA ALA A 672 23.17 13.02 -26.03
C ALA A 672 21.76 12.93 -25.39
N PHE A 673 21.64 12.86 -24.04
CA PHE A 673 20.42 12.52 -23.28
C PHE A 673 19.81 13.66 -22.46
N THR A 674 20.29 14.91 -22.56
CA THR A 674 19.27 15.98 -22.63
C THR A 674 18.51 15.70 -23.91
N ARG A 675 17.35 15.02 -23.80
CA ARG A 675 16.50 14.67 -24.95
C ARG A 675 16.40 15.91 -25.84
N ASP A 676 17.09 15.85 -26.97
CA ASP A 676 17.29 16.90 -27.97
C ASP A 676 16.95 18.35 -27.54
N VAL A 677 17.95 19.13 -27.11
CA VAL A 677 17.83 20.61 -27.07
C VAL A 677 18.09 21.20 -28.46
N GLY A 678 17.91 20.41 -29.54
CA GLY A 678 18.11 20.82 -30.93
C GLY A 678 17.08 21.81 -31.48
N MET A 679 16.13 22.31 -30.68
CA MET A 679 15.08 23.24 -31.12
C MET A 679 14.92 24.54 -30.32
N PHE A 680 15.91 24.92 -29.50
CA PHE A 680 15.89 26.22 -28.81
C PHE A 680 17.17 27.03 -29.05
N HIS A 681 17.44 27.34 -30.32
CA HIS A 681 18.45 28.34 -30.69
C HIS A 681 17.90 29.55 -31.45
N ASN A 682 16.59 29.82 -31.36
CA ASN A 682 16.00 31.06 -31.85
C ASN A 682 14.71 31.42 -31.09
N ALA A 683 14.86 31.91 -29.86
CA ALA A 683 13.83 32.72 -29.22
C ALA A 683 14.51 33.68 -28.24
N SER A 684 14.94 34.81 -28.77
CA SER A 684 15.42 35.95 -28.00
C SER A 684 14.30 36.55 -27.14
N LYS A 685 14.65 36.91 -25.90
CA LYS A 685 14.01 37.88 -25.00
C LYS A 685 12.62 37.52 -24.44
N ALA A 686 12.62 37.00 -23.21
CA ALA A 686 11.60 37.31 -22.22
C ALA A 686 12.21 37.40 -20.82
N SER A 687 11.86 38.46 -20.10
CA SER A 687 12.30 38.82 -18.73
C SER A 687 11.89 37.77 -17.69
N PRO A 688 12.56 37.68 -16.51
CA PRO A 688 12.25 36.66 -15.52
C PRO A 688 10.89 36.94 -14.86
N PRO A 689 10.05 35.92 -14.59
CA PRO A 689 8.85 36.14 -13.80
C PRO A 689 9.21 36.27 -12.32
N ALA A 690 8.45 37.14 -11.66
CA ALA A 690 8.54 37.44 -10.25
C ALA A 690 8.19 36.22 -9.38
N SER A 691 8.82 36.20 -8.21
CA SER A 691 8.58 35.32 -7.08
C SER A 691 7.12 35.25 -6.65
N GLY A 692 6.60 34.04 -6.48
CA GLY A 692 5.34 33.74 -5.79
C GLY A 692 4.73 32.43 -6.27
N SER A 693 4.81 31.36 -5.48
CA SER A 693 4.20 30.06 -5.77
C SER A 693 2.67 30.10 -5.64
N PRO A 694 1.88 29.78 -6.67
CA PRO A 694 0.44 29.55 -6.54
C PRO A 694 0.20 28.03 -6.49
N SER A 695 0.35 27.41 -5.32
CA SER A 695 0.22 25.94 -5.18
C SER A 695 -0.85 25.49 -4.18
N GLU A 696 -1.87 26.29 -3.88
CA GLU A 696 -2.90 25.92 -2.89
C GLU A 696 -4.35 26.14 -3.34
N ASP A 697 -4.59 26.38 -4.62
CA ASP A 697 -5.93 26.47 -5.18
C ASP A 697 -6.19 25.34 -6.19
N PRO A 698 -7.09 24.38 -5.89
CA PRO A 698 -7.38 23.25 -6.78
C PRO A 698 -7.96 23.68 -8.14
N PHE A 699 -8.46 24.91 -8.26
CA PHE A 699 -9.07 25.43 -9.48
C PHE A 699 -8.09 26.19 -10.39
N GLY A 700 -6.85 26.49 -9.97
CA GLY A 700 -5.79 26.98 -10.87
C GLY A 700 -6.12 28.15 -11.81
N ASP A 701 -5.37 28.30 -12.92
CA ASP A 701 -5.65 29.25 -14.02
C ASP A 701 -6.42 28.52 -15.14
N GLU A 702 -7.72 28.79 -15.24
CA GLU A 702 -8.68 28.05 -16.09
C GLU A 702 -9.11 28.80 -17.35
N ARG A 703 -8.28 29.72 -17.86
CA ARG A 703 -8.61 30.50 -19.06
C ARG A 703 -9.03 29.64 -20.27
N GLU A 704 -8.58 28.39 -20.34
CA GLU A 704 -8.89 27.41 -21.39
C GLU A 704 -9.77 26.22 -20.95
N ALA A 705 -10.30 26.21 -19.72
CA ALA A 705 -11.16 25.11 -19.24
C ALA A 705 -12.59 25.19 -19.82
N ALA A 706 -13.18 24.03 -20.15
CA ALA A 706 -14.55 23.93 -20.69
C ALA A 706 -15.64 24.35 -19.68
N VAL A 707 -15.36 24.18 -18.39
CA VAL A 707 -16.14 24.72 -17.27
C VAL A 707 -15.21 25.66 -16.52
N LYS A 708 -15.61 26.92 -16.42
CA LYS A 708 -14.85 27.95 -15.70
C LYS A 708 -15.33 27.97 -14.26
N TYR A 709 -14.44 27.77 -13.31
CA TYR A 709 -14.68 28.00 -11.89
C TYR A 709 -14.30 29.46 -11.54
N LYS A 710 -14.70 29.94 -10.35
CA LYS A 710 -14.51 31.35 -9.92
C LYS A 710 -15.17 32.37 -10.84
N THR A 711 -16.40 32.09 -11.25
CA THR A 711 -17.11 32.92 -12.23
C THR A 711 -17.91 34.06 -11.60
N MET A 712 -18.10 34.06 -10.27
CA MET A 712 -18.98 35.01 -9.60
C MET A 712 -18.25 36.23 -9.06
N SER A 713 -18.81 37.41 -9.32
CA SER A 713 -18.46 38.63 -8.58
C SER A 713 -19.17 38.66 -7.22
N TRP A 714 -18.66 39.48 -6.29
CA TRP A 714 -19.16 39.54 -4.91
C TRP A 714 -20.67 39.81 -4.79
N TRP A 715 -21.25 40.60 -5.71
CA TRP A 715 -22.68 40.89 -5.68
C TRP A 715 -23.50 39.69 -6.16
N GLN A 716 -23.02 38.93 -7.16
CA GLN A 716 -23.67 37.70 -7.63
C GLN A 716 -23.68 36.66 -6.51
N THR A 717 -22.55 36.47 -5.84
CA THR A 717 -22.45 35.61 -4.66
C THR A 717 -23.41 36.06 -3.55
N GLY A 718 -23.43 37.36 -3.24
CA GLY A 718 -24.36 37.92 -2.26
C GLY A 718 -25.83 37.71 -2.61
N MET A 719 -26.22 37.81 -3.88
CA MET A 719 -27.59 37.56 -4.33
C MET A 719 -28.01 36.09 -4.18
N ILE A 720 -27.11 35.14 -4.44
CA ILE A 720 -27.38 33.71 -4.19
C ILE A 720 -27.53 33.46 -2.69
N MET A 721 -26.62 34.00 -1.88
CA MET A 721 -26.71 33.89 -0.42
C MET A 721 -28.04 34.46 0.11
N ILE A 722 -28.49 35.59 -0.45
CA ILE A 722 -29.77 36.22 -0.12
C ILE A 722 -30.94 35.31 -0.49
N ALA A 723 -30.97 34.79 -1.71
CA ALA A 723 -32.06 33.92 -2.16
C ALA A 723 -32.15 32.63 -1.35
N GLU A 724 -31.01 32.03 -0.98
CA GLU A 724 -30.96 30.85 -0.13
C GLU A 724 -31.54 31.14 1.27
N THR A 725 -31.16 32.27 1.87
CA THR A 725 -31.44 32.50 3.29
C THR A 725 -32.76 33.24 3.54
N ILE A 726 -33.08 34.27 2.72
CA ILE A 726 -34.30 35.09 2.89
C ILE A 726 -35.58 34.32 2.56
N SER A 727 -35.52 33.35 1.64
CA SER A 727 -36.67 32.66 1.03
C SER A 727 -37.82 32.34 2.00
N LEU A 728 -37.72 31.27 2.78
CA LEU A 728 -38.78 30.82 3.68
C LEU A 728 -38.69 31.45 5.07
N GLY A 729 -37.48 31.89 5.45
CA GLY A 729 -37.18 32.43 6.77
C GLY A 729 -38.04 33.64 7.11
N ILE A 730 -38.18 34.58 6.17
CA ILE A 730 -38.94 35.82 6.36
C ILE A 730 -40.41 35.60 6.75
N LEU A 731 -41.01 34.52 6.24
CA LEU A 731 -42.44 34.26 6.42
C LEU A 731 -42.78 33.71 7.81
N ALA A 732 -41.80 33.22 8.58
CA ALA A 732 -42.02 32.69 9.92
C ALA A 732 -41.87 33.75 11.03
N LEU A 733 -41.14 34.84 10.75
CA LEU A 733 -40.72 35.83 11.75
C LEU A 733 -41.85 36.67 12.37
N PRO A 734 -42.93 37.07 11.67
CA PRO A 734 -44.06 37.73 12.32
C PRO A 734 -44.67 36.90 13.45
N LYS A 735 -44.67 35.56 13.31
CA LYS A 735 -45.17 34.65 14.36
C LYS A 735 -44.27 34.65 15.60
N VAL A 736 -42.97 34.86 15.44
CA VAL A 736 -42.02 34.99 16.55
C VAL A 736 -42.41 36.19 17.43
N LEU A 737 -42.78 37.32 16.82
CA LEU A 737 -43.22 38.51 17.56
C LEU A 737 -44.55 38.28 18.28
N ALA A 738 -45.46 37.50 17.70
CA ALA A 738 -46.71 37.11 18.36
C ALA A 738 -46.47 36.21 19.59
N THR A 739 -45.42 35.39 19.60
CA THR A 739 -45.08 34.49 20.70
C THR A 739 -44.25 35.19 21.78
N LEU A 740 -43.17 35.88 21.39
CA LEU A 740 -42.22 36.49 22.32
C LEU A 740 -42.64 37.89 22.77
N GLY A 741 -43.51 38.57 22.04
CA GLY A 741 -43.75 40.00 22.18
C GLY A 741 -42.78 40.82 21.33
N LEU A 742 -43.19 42.05 21.00
CA LEU A 742 -42.51 42.92 20.06
C LEU A 742 -41.05 43.21 20.45
N VAL A 743 -40.80 43.59 21.71
CA VAL A 743 -39.47 44.03 22.18
C VAL A 743 -38.45 42.88 22.19
N PRO A 744 -38.68 41.77 22.93
CA PRO A 744 -37.72 40.66 22.94
C PRO A 744 -37.65 39.94 21.59
N GLY A 745 -38.74 39.88 20.82
CA GLY A 745 -38.74 39.28 19.49
C GLY A 745 -37.84 40.04 18.51
N VAL A 746 -37.95 41.38 18.46
CA VAL A 746 -37.07 42.22 17.62
C VAL A 746 -35.61 42.14 18.10
N ALA A 747 -35.38 42.16 19.42
CA ALA A 747 -34.04 42.02 19.98
C ALA A 747 -33.39 40.68 19.58
N VAL A 748 -34.14 39.58 19.58
CA VAL A 748 -33.65 38.27 19.13
C VAL A 748 -33.37 38.26 17.62
N ILE A 749 -34.27 38.83 16.79
CA ILE A 749 -34.06 38.91 15.33
C ILE A 749 -32.78 39.68 14.98
N ILE A 750 -32.56 40.85 15.60
CA ILE A 750 -31.36 41.66 15.36
C ILE A 750 -30.13 41.00 15.97
N GLY A 751 -30.23 40.47 17.20
CA GLY A 751 -29.12 39.84 17.91
C GLY A 751 -28.59 38.60 17.18
N VAL A 752 -29.48 37.73 16.69
CA VAL A 752 -29.09 36.58 15.86
C VAL A 752 -28.47 37.06 14.56
N GLY A 753 -29.01 38.10 13.91
CA GLY A 753 -28.43 38.70 12.70
C GLY A 753 -27.00 39.25 12.88
N ILE A 754 -26.73 39.90 14.02
CA ILE A 754 -25.37 40.36 14.36
C ILE A 754 -24.43 39.17 14.56
N LEU A 755 -24.90 38.14 15.27
CA LEU A 755 -24.13 36.92 15.51
C LEU A 755 -23.80 36.20 14.20
N THR A 756 -24.78 36.06 13.30
CA THR A 756 -24.61 35.42 11.99
C THR A 756 -23.71 36.23 11.06
N THR A 757 -23.72 37.56 11.17
CA THR A 757 -22.74 38.42 10.50
C THR A 757 -21.32 38.11 10.95
N TYR A 758 -21.09 38.04 12.27
CA TYR A 758 -19.78 37.71 12.82
C TYR A 758 -19.30 36.31 12.39
N THR A 759 -20.15 35.28 12.55
CA THR A 759 -19.76 33.91 12.16
C THR A 759 -19.55 33.77 10.66
N GLY A 760 -20.30 34.52 9.83
CA GLY A 760 -20.09 34.57 8.39
C GLY A 760 -18.72 35.15 8.01
N LEU A 761 -18.30 36.21 8.70
CA LEU A 761 -16.98 36.78 8.53
C LEU A 761 -15.86 35.82 8.98
N VAL A 762 -16.05 35.12 10.09
CA VAL A 762 -15.10 34.11 10.60
C VAL A 762 -14.93 32.95 9.61
N ILE A 763 -16.01 32.46 9.02
CA ILE A 763 -15.95 31.41 7.98
C ILE A 763 -15.14 31.89 6.77
N GLY A 764 -15.35 33.13 6.33
CA GLY A 764 -14.58 33.70 5.23
C GLY A 764 -13.08 33.87 5.57
N GLN A 765 -12.75 34.32 6.79
CA GLN A 765 -11.36 34.36 7.27
C GLN A 765 -10.71 32.97 7.28
N PHE A 766 -11.46 31.96 7.74
CA PHE A 766 -11.02 30.57 7.75
C PHE A 766 -10.74 30.05 6.34
N LYS A 767 -11.61 30.38 5.37
CA LYS A 767 -11.41 30.07 3.94
C LYS A 767 -10.18 30.78 3.36
N CYS A 768 -9.99 32.06 3.66
CA CYS A 768 -8.79 32.80 3.20
C CYS A 768 -7.50 32.20 3.75
N ARG A 769 -7.53 31.63 4.96
CA ARG A 769 -6.37 30.97 5.57
C ARG A 769 -6.14 29.53 5.06
N HIS A 770 -7.19 28.88 4.58
CA HIS A 770 -7.15 27.51 4.09
C HIS A 770 -7.90 27.41 2.74
N LEU A 771 -7.23 27.85 1.68
CA LEU A 771 -7.83 28.01 0.34
C LEU A 771 -8.39 26.69 -0.24
N HIS A 772 -7.86 25.54 0.16
CA HIS A 772 -8.29 24.21 -0.29
C HIS A 772 -9.61 23.71 0.33
N ILE A 773 -10.24 24.46 1.25
CA ILE A 773 -11.48 24.07 1.93
C ILE A 773 -12.69 24.52 1.11
N HIS A 774 -13.53 23.61 0.62
CA HIS A 774 -14.67 23.96 -0.25
C HIS A 774 -16.04 23.58 0.34
N SER A 775 -16.05 22.85 1.45
CA SER A 775 -17.24 22.38 2.13
C SER A 775 -17.10 22.43 3.66
N MET A 776 -18.21 22.22 4.38
CA MET A 776 -18.15 22.07 5.84
C MET A 776 -17.41 20.78 6.25
N ALA A 777 -17.42 19.75 5.40
CA ALA A 777 -16.65 18.54 5.63
C ALA A 777 -15.13 18.82 5.67
N ASP A 778 -14.62 19.58 4.70
CA ASP A 778 -13.19 19.95 4.64
C ASP A 778 -12.78 20.79 5.85
N ALA A 779 -13.64 21.71 6.27
CA ALA A 779 -13.43 22.47 7.50
C ALA A 779 -13.40 21.56 8.74
N GLY A 780 -14.24 20.53 8.78
CA GLY A 780 -14.25 19.51 9.83
C GLY A 780 -12.96 18.69 9.87
N GLU A 781 -12.39 18.38 8.69
CA GLU A 781 -11.12 17.68 8.60
C GLU A 781 -9.98 18.48 9.25
N ILE A 782 -9.94 19.79 9.03
CA ILE A 782 -8.94 20.67 9.63
C ILE A 782 -9.16 20.82 11.15
N LEU A 783 -10.40 20.90 11.61
CA LEU A 783 -10.72 21.13 13.02
C LEU A 783 -10.53 19.89 13.90
N LEU A 784 -10.96 18.71 13.44
CA LEU A 784 -11.02 17.48 14.24
C LEU A 784 -10.54 16.24 13.47
N GLY A 785 -9.77 16.42 12.40
CA GLY A 785 -9.27 15.32 11.57
C GLY A 785 -10.40 14.55 10.90
N LYS A 786 -10.15 13.28 10.58
CA LYS A 786 -11.10 12.42 9.86
C LYS A 786 -12.48 12.33 10.51
N VAL A 787 -12.54 12.36 11.85
CA VAL A 787 -13.82 12.34 12.59
C VAL A 787 -14.61 13.61 12.32
N GLY A 788 -13.96 14.77 12.40
CA GLY A 788 -14.60 16.05 12.08
C GLY A 788 -15.15 16.10 10.66
N ARG A 789 -14.41 15.55 9.70
CA ARG A 789 -14.85 15.48 8.30
C ARG A 789 -16.18 14.74 8.15
N GLU A 790 -16.26 13.53 8.68
CA GLU A 790 -17.46 12.70 8.55
C GLU A 790 -18.65 13.29 9.33
N VAL A 791 -18.39 13.86 10.51
CA VAL A 791 -19.44 14.49 11.32
C VAL A 791 -20.03 15.72 10.62
N LEU A 792 -19.17 16.63 10.13
CA LEU A 792 -19.67 17.83 9.43
C LEU A 792 -20.22 17.51 8.04
N ALA A 793 -19.70 16.49 7.34
CA ALA A 793 -20.29 15.99 6.09
C ALA A 793 -21.72 15.46 6.31
N ALA A 794 -21.91 14.61 7.33
CA ALA A 794 -23.21 14.06 7.67
C ALA A 794 -24.19 15.18 8.10
N ALA A 795 -23.74 16.12 8.94
CA ALA A 795 -24.54 17.25 9.38
C ALA A 795 -24.97 18.14 8.20
N GLN A 796 -24.04 18.46 7.28
CA GLN A 796 -24.30 19.24 6.07
C GLN A 796 -25.33 18.53 5.15
N LEU A 797 -25.19 17.22 4.93
CA LEU A 797 -26.11 16.46 4.09
C LEU A 797 -27.51 16.38 4.70
N VAL A 798 -27.61 16.13 6.00
CA VAL A 798 -28.88 16.11 6.73
C VAL A 798 -29.56 17.47 6.65
N PHE A 799 -28.80 18.55 6.82
CA PHE A 799 -29.32 19.91 6.72
C PHE A 799 -29.91 20.22 5.33
N TYR A 800 -29.18 19.92 4.25
CA TYR A 800 -29.68 20.11 2.88
C TYR A 800 -30.94 19.28 2.58
N MET A 801 -31.01 18.04 3.08
CA MET A 801 -32.20 17.20 2.93
C MET A 801 -33.43 17.84 3.58
N PHE A 802 -33.28 18.43 4.78
CA PHE A 802 -34.39 19.11 5.45
C PHE A 802 -34.77 20.45 4.80
N ILE A 803 -33.80 21.22 4.31
CA ILE A 803 -34.08 22.44 3.53
C ILE A 803 -34.89 22.09 2.28
N MET A 804 -34.47 21.11 1.49
CA MET A 804 -35.21 20.70 0.30
C MET A 804 -36.63 20.24 0.64
N GLY A 805 -36.80 19.52 1.76
CA GLY A 805 -38.12 19.17 2.29
C GLY A 805 -38.98 20.39 2.62
N SER A 806 -38.39 21.45 3.19
CA SER A 806 -39.07 22.73 3.50
C SER A 806 -39.56 23.45 2.23
N HIS A 807 -38.75 23.49 1.17
CA HIS A 807 -39.15 24.08 -0.11
C HIS A 807 -40.30 23.30 -0.77
N ILE A 808 -40.21 21.98 -0.82
CA ILE A 808 -41.29 21.12 -1.36
C ILE A 808 -42.58 21.30 -0.55
N LEU A 809 -42.48 21.41 0.79
CA LEU A 809 -43.63 21.69 1.65
C LEU A 809 -44.24 23.06 1.33
N THR A 810 -43.42 24.10 1.18
CA THR A 810 -43.89 25.46 0.87
C THR A 810 -44.56 25.51 -0.49
N PHE A 811 -43.98 24.88 -1.51
CA PHE A 811 -44.58 24.73 -2.84
C PHE A 811 -45.96 24.06 -2.74
N SER A 812 -46.07 23.01 -1.93
CA SER A 812 -47.33 22.29 -1.74
C SER A 812 -48.40 23.15 -1.05
N ILE A 813 -48.01 23.96 -0.05
CA ILE A 813 -48.89 24.93 0.62
C ILE A 813 -49.37 25.99 -0.38
N MET A 814 -48.45 26.54 -1.17
CA MET A 814 -48.73 27.53 -2.21
C MET A 814 -49.74 26.99 -3.22
N MET A 815 -49.51 25.79 -3.76
CA MET A 815 -50.42 25.15 -4.71
C MET A 815 -51.81 24.91 -4.13
N ASN A 816 -51.89 24.48 -2.87
CA ASN A 816 -53.17 24.33 -2.17
C ASN A 816 -53.94 25.65 -2.07
N VAL A 817 -53.26 26.77 -1.78
CA VAL A 817 -53.88 28.09 -1.68
C VAL A 817 -54.33 28.62 -3.05
N LEU A 818 -53.51 28.44 -4.09
CA LEU A 818 -53.81 28.91 -5.44
C LEU A 818 -54.97 28.14 -6.09
N THR A 819 -55.03 26.83 -5.85
CA THR A 819 -55.97 25.92 -6.50
C THR A 819 -57.20 25.58 -5.65
N GLU A 820 -57.27 26.10 -4.42
CA GLU A 820 -58.30 25.73 -3.43
C GLU A 820 -58.36 24.21 -3.18
N HIS A 821 -57.19 23.59 -3.03
CA HIS A 821 -57.06 22.14 -2.80
C HIS A 821 -57.68 21.28 -3.93
N SER A 822 -57.53 21.66 -5.20
CA SER A 822 -58.08 20.92 -6.34
C SER A 822 -57.49 19.51 -6.51
N ALA A 823 -56.34 19.23 -5.90
CA ALA A 823 -55.70 17.92 -5.87
C ALA A 823 -55.12 17.61 -4.47
N CYS A 824 -54.76 16.34 -4.26
CA CYS A 824 -54.09 15.90 -3.04
C CYS A 824 -52.74 16.61 -2.87
N THR A 825 -52.43 17.07 -1.66
CA THR A 825 -51.16 17.73 -1.31
C THR A 825 -49.93 16.93 -1.74
N ILE A 826 -49.98 15.59 -1.65
CA ILE A 826 -48.88 14.70 -2.07
C ILE A 826 -48.59 14.84 -3.57
N ILE A 827 -49.62 15.03 -4.40
CA ILE A 827 -49.46 15.23 -5.85
C ILE A 827 -48.71 16.55 -6.09
N PHE A 828 -49.09 17.62 -5.38
CA PHE A 828 -48.36 18.90 -5.45
C PHE A 828 -46.92 18.78 -4.95
N SER A 829 -46.65 17.97 -3.93
CA SER A 829 -45.28 17.70 -3.47
C SER A 829 -44.43 16.98 -4.52
N ILE A 830 -45.01 15.99 -5.23
CA ILE A 830 -44.32 15.27 -6.32
C ILE A 830 -44.07 16.21 -7.50
N ILE A 831 -45.04 17.03 -7.88
CA ILE A 831 -44.87 18.05 -8.94
C ILE A 831 -43.77 19.03 -8.54
N GLY A 832 -43.81 19.55 -7.32
CA GLY A 832 -42.77 20.43 -6.78
C GLY A 832 -41.39 19.80 -6.85
N LEU A 833 -41.25 18.53 -6.47
CA LEU A 833 -40.00 17.78 -6.57
C LEU A 833 -39.49 17.70 -8.02
N LEU A 834 -40.34 17.34 -8.98
CA LEU A 834 -39.95 17.19 -10.39
C LEU A 834 -39.54 18.53 -11.02
N VAL A 835 -40.30 19.59 -10.73
CA VAL A 835 -39.99 20.93 -11.22
C VAL A 835 -38.70 21.46 -10.60
N SER A 836 -38.55 21.34 -9.27
CA SER A 836 -37.31 21.74 -8.57
C SER A 836 -36.11 20.96 -9.10
N PHE A 837 -36.25 19.65 -9.35
CA PHE A 837 -35.20 18.83 -9.94
C PHE A 837 -34.79 19.32 -11.34
N ALA A 838 -35.73 19.74 -12.19
CA ALA A 838 -35.41 20.26 -13.51
C ALA A 838 -34.62 21.59 -13.44
N PHE A 839 -34.99 22.46 -12.49
CA PHE A 839 -34.31 23.74 -12.28
C PHE A 839 -32.98 23.63 -11.50
N THR A 840 -32.64 22.46 -10.93
CA THR A 840 -31.30 22.18 -10.37
C THR A 840 -30.32 21.54 -11.35
N LEU A 841 -30.75 21.26 -12.59
CA LEU A 841 -29.87 20.74 -13.66
C LEU A 841 -28.82 21.73 -14.21
N PRO A 842 -29.03 23.07 -14.23
CA PRO A 842 -27.99 24.01 -14.63
C PRO A 842 -26.73 23.87 -13.76
N ARG A 843 -25.57 23.73 -14.39
CA ARG A 843 -24.30 23.38 -13.71
C ARG A 843 -23.43 24.60 -13.33
N ARG A 844 -23.86 25.83 -13.63
CA ARG A 844 -23.06 27.06 -13.41
C ARG A 844 -23.73 27.98 -12.40
N LEU A 845 -23.01 28.29 -11.31
CA LEU A 845 -23.51 29.17 -10.25
C LEU A 845 -23.71 30.63 -10.71
N GLU A 846 -22.96 31.09 -11.72
CA GLU A 846 -23.18 32.39 -12.34
C GLU A 846 -24.60 32.50 -12.95
N GLU A 847 -25.06 31.48 -13.67
CA GLU A 847 -26.41 31.44 -14.26
C GLU A 847 -27.50 31.36 -13.17
N LEU A 848 -27.22 30.64 -12.07
CA LEU A 848 -28.10 30.58 -10.90
C LEU A 848 -28.24 31.94 -10.21
N SER A 849 -27.22 32.80 -10.20
CA SER A 849 -27.30 34.15 -9.59
C SER A 849 -28.41 35.03 -10.19
N HIS A 850 -28.68 34.87 -11.48
CA HIS A 850 -29.78 35.57 -12.16
C HIS A 850 -31.15 35.07 -11.71
N LEU A 851 -31.31 33.75 -11.54
CA LEU A 851 -32.53 33.16 -10.97
C LEU A 851 -32.73 33.57 -9.51
N SER A 852 -31.66 33.60 -8.72
CA SER A 852 -31.69 34.11 -7.34
C SER A 852 -32.17 35.56 -7.26
N THR A 853 -31.80 36.40 -8.23
CA THR A 853 -32.29 37.79 -8.30
C THR A 853 -33.80 37.86 -8.54
N ILE A 854 -34.32 37.00 -9.43
CA ILE A 854 -35.77 36.90 -9.69
C ILE A 854 -36.49 36.42 -8.44
N SER A 855 -35.95 35.39 -7.76
CA SER A 855 -36.48 34.87 -6.50
C SER A 855 -36.51 35.93 -5.40
N PHE A 856 -35.45 36.74 -5.26
CA PHE A 856 -35.43 37.83 -4.28
C PHE A 856 -36.50 38.91 -4.56
N ILE A 857 -36.63 39.34 -5.82
CA ILE A 857 -37.67 40.31 -6.20
C ILE A 857 -39.08 39.74 -5.94
N SER A 858 -39.26 38.46 -6.24
CA SER A 858 -40.50 37.71 -6.01
C SER A 858 -40.92 37.71 -4.53
N ILE A 859 -40.04 37.31 -3.60
CA ILE A 859 -40.38 37.25 -2.17
C ILE A 859 -40.60 38.64 -1.58
N VAL A 860 -39.79 39.63 -1.96
CA VAL A 860 -39.98 41.02 -1.52
C VAL A 860 -41.34 41.53 -1.98
N GLY A 861 -41.72 41.28 -3.24
CA GLY A 861 -43.04 41.61 -3.78
C GLY A 861 -44.18 40.92 -3.01
N ALA A 862 -44.07 39.62 -2.75
CA ALA A 862 -45.07 38.86 -1.99
C ALA A 862 -45.23 39.38 -0.55
N VAL A 863 -44.14 39.76 0.09
CA VAL A 863 -44.14 40.35 1.44
C VAL A 863 -44.81 41.72 1.43
N PHE A 864 -44.51 42.59 0.48
CA PHE A 864 -45.19 43.88 0.34
C PHE A 864 -46.69 43.73 0.09
N ILE A 865 -47.10 42.81 -0.78
CA ILE A 865 -48.51 42.51 -1.03
C ILE A 865 -49.18 42.00 0.25
N THR A 866 -48.48 41.21 1.05
CA THR A 866 -48.99 40.72 2.34
C THR A 866 -49.14 41.85 3.34
N ILE A 867 -48.17 42.77 3.44
CA ILE A 867 -48.25 43.98 4.28
C ILE A 867 -49.47 44.84 3.88
N ILE A 868 -49.65 45.09 2.58
CA ILE A 868 -50.81 45.84 2.08
C ILE A 868 -52.10 45.07 2.42
N GLY A 869 -52.14 43.77 2.11
CA GLY A 869 -53.29 42.92 2.33
C GLY A 869 -53.73 42.86 3.80
N THR A 870 -52.80 42.72 4.74
CA THR A 870 -53.10 42.73 6.18
C THR A 870 -53.53 44.11 6.67
N SER A 871 -52.94 45.19 6.14
CA SER A 871 -53.34 46.56 6.49
C SER A 871 -54.77 46.90 6.03
N VAL A 872 -55.19 46.42 4.85
CA VAL A 872 -56.53 46.69 4.27
C VAL A 872 -57.62 45.83 4.92
N THR A 873 -57.31 44.56 5.22
CA THR A 873 -58.30 43.61 5.75
C THR A 873 -58.48 43.68 7.27
N LYS A 874 -57.54 44.33 7.98
CA LYS A 874 -57.56 44.60 9.44
C LYS A 874 -58.23 43.49 10.26
N SER A 875 -57.66 42.27 10.20
CA SER A 875 -58.33 41.06 10.69
C SER A 875 -58.17 40.76 12.20
N SER A 876 -57.55 41.63 13.00
CA SER A 876 -57.48 41.43 14.46
C SER A 876 -57.51 42.72 15.28
N THR A 877 -58.34 42.73 16.32
CA THR A 877 -58.58 43.81 17.30
C THR A 877 -57.85 43.58 18.63
N GLY A 878 -56.87 42.67 18.68
CA GLY A 878 -56.11 42.37 19.90
C GLY A 878 -55.01 43.41 20.18
N PRO A 879 -54.73 43.76 21.45
CA PRO A 879 -53.64 44.69 21.78
C PRO A 879 -52.28 44.10 21.37
N ILE A 880 -51.43 44.93 20.77
CA ILE A 880 -50.04 44.57 20.46
C ILE A 880 -49.31 44.29 21.77
N SER A 881 -48.70 43.12 21.87
CA SER A 881 -47.99 42.72 23.07
C SER A 881 -46.52 43.13 22.97
N PHE A 882 -46.09 44.06 23.83
CA PHE A 882 -44.69 44.49 23.87
C PHE A 882 -43.78 43.43 24.51
N PHE A 883 -44.32 42.62 25.43
CA PHE A 883 -43.64 41.59 26.22
C PHE A 883 -44.47 40.30 26.21
N PRO A 884 -43.87 39.11 26.40
CA PRO A 884 -44.52 37.84 26.09
C PRO A 884 -45.79 37.65 26.94
N PRO A 885 -46.98 37.52 26.32
CA PRO A 885 -48.22 37.59 27.09
C PRO A 885 -48.52 36.31 27.89
N LYS A 886 -47.86 35.16 27.59
CA LYS A 886 -47.94 33.84 28.28
C LYS A 886 -47.15 32.72 27.56
N ALA A 887 -45.95 32.98 27.03
CA ALA A 887 -45.19 31.95 26.28
C ALA A 887 -44.65 30.86 27.22
N THR A 888 -44.85 29.58 26.89
CA THR A 888 -44.18 28.49 27.61
C THR A 888 -42.68 28.45 27.25
N ALA A 889 -41.88 27.72 28.03
CA ALA A 889 -40.48 27.48 27.69
C ALA A 889 -40.34 26.82 26.31
N HIS A 890 -41.24 25.89 25.98
CA HIS A 890 -41.32 25.26 24.66
C HIS A 890 -41.59 26.28 23.55
N ASP A 891 -42.60 27.13 23.71
CA ASP A 891 -42.97 28.11 22.67
C ASP A 891 -41.88 29.15 22.46
N THR A 892 -41.21 29.54 23.54
CA THR A 892 -40.05 30.44 23.50
C THR A 892 -38.89 29.79 22.73
N MET A 893 -38.58 28.52 23.02
CA MET A 893 -37.54 27.77 22.31
C MET A 893 -37.86 27.60 20.82
N VAL A 894 -39.10 27.27 20.47
CA VAL A 894 -39.53 27.16 19.07
C VAL A 894 -39.44 28.51 18.35
N ALA A 895 -39.83 29.60 19.02
CA ALA A 895 -39.75 30.94 18.45
C ALA A 895 -38.29 31.36 18.19
N ILE A 896 -37.37 31.10 19.13
CA ILE A 896 -35.93 31.36 18.93
C ILE A 896 -35.36 30.46 17.83
N ALA A 897 -35.71 29.17 17.82
CA ALA A 897 -35.27 28.23 16.79
C ALA A 897 -35.72 28.65 15.38
N ASN A 898 -36.93 29.21 15.24
CA ASN A 898 -37.41 29.77 13.98
C ASN A 898 -36.57 30.97 13.52
N VAL A 899 -36.11 31.82 14.44
CA VAL A 899 -35.19 32.92 14.10
C VAL A 899 -33.84 32.36 13.67
N VAL A 900 -33.27 31.39 14.41
CA VAL A 900 -32.00 30.75 14.04
C VAL A 900 -32.10 30.08 12.67
N PHE A 901 -33.20 29.37 12.40
CA PHE A 901 -33.45 28.75 11.09
C PHE A 901 -33.58 29.78 9.98
N ALA A 902 -34.22 30.93 10.22
CA ALA A 902 -34.34 32.01 9.24
C ALA A 902 -33.00 32.64 8.85
N TYR A 903 -31.97 32.53 9.70
CA TYR A 903 -30.60 33.01 9.42
C TYR A 903 -29.62 31.88 9.06
N ALA A 904 -30.09 30.64 8.87
CA ALA A 904 -29.23 29.47 8.70
C ALA A 904 -28.72 29.32 7.24
N GLY A 905 -27.81 30.19 6.81
CA GLY A 905 -27.18 30.15 5.47
C GLY A 905 -25.74 29.63 5.44
N HIS A 906 -25.04 29.59 6.58
CA HIS A 906 -23.59 29.39 6.66
C HIS A 906 -23.09 28.08 6.07
N VAL A 907 -23.93 27.04 6.04
CA VAL A 907 -23.58 25.72 5.51
C VAL A 907 -23.06 25.78 4.07
N ALA A 908 -23.52 26.76 3.28
CA ALA A 908 -23.18 26.93 1.88
C ALA A 908 -22.01 27.91 1.67
N PHE A 909 -21.56 28.63 2.70
CA PHE A 909 -20.63 29.74 2.53
C PHE A 909 -19.28 29.30 1.97
N PHE A 910 -18.71 28.19 2.42
CA PHE A 910 -17.45 27.68 1.84
C PHE A 910 -17.57 27.40 0.34
N THR A 911 -18.70 26.83 -0.08
CA THR A 911 -18.96 26.51 -1.48
C THR A 911 -19.17 27.79 -2.30
N LEU A 912 -19.96 28.73 -1.80
CA LEU A 912 -20.23 30.01 -2.47
C LEU A 912 -19.00 30.92 -2.53
N PHE A 913 -18.17 30.94 -1.50
CA PHE A 913 -16.92 31.71 -1.48
C PHE A 913 -15.88 31.13 -2.42
N SER A 914 -15.88 29.81 -2.64
CA SER A 914 -14.97 29.16 -3.59
C SER A 914 -15.20 29.57 -5.04
N GLU A 915 -16.37 30.15 -5.34
CA GLU A 915 -16.76 30.60 -6.68
C GLU A 915 -16.58 32.11 -6.89
N LEU A 916 -16.10 32.83 -5.87
CA LEU A 916 -15.71 34.22 -6.02
C LEU A 916 -14.50 34.35 -6.95
N LYS A 917 -14.57 35.28 -7.89
CA LYS A 917 -13.42 35.73 -8.71
C LYS A 917 -12.26 36.13 -7.81
N GLU A 918 -12.56 36.98 -6.83
CA GLU A 918 -11.62 37.47 -5.82
C GLU A 918 -12.14 37.08 -4.45
N ILE A 919 -11.50 36.10 -3.80
CA ILE A 919 -11.93 35.60 -2.49
C ILE A 919 -11.96 36.72 -1.44
N GLU A 920 -11.05 37.69 -1.54
CA GLU A 920 -10.95 38.85 -0.65
C GLU A 920 -12.21 39.71 -0.62
N ASP A 921 -13.08 39.60 -1.63
CA ASP A 921 -14.36 40.31 -1.68
C ASP A 921 -15.48 39.65 -0.86
N TYR A 922 -15.25 38.49 -0.22
CA TYR A 922 -16.26 37.81 0.60
C TYR A 922 -16.92 38.71 1.67
N PRO A 923 -16.24 39.68 2.33
CA PRO A 923 -16.89 40.55 3.31
C PRO A 923 -17.97 41.43 2.68
N LYS A 924 -17.82 41.81 1.40
CA LYS A 924 -18.83 42.59 0.67
C LYS A 924 -20.08 41.74 0.42
N ALA A 925 -19.92 40.47 0.06
CA ALA A 925 -21.03 39.53 -0.12
C ALA A 925 -21.77 39.26 1.21
N VAL A 926 -21.03 39.05 2.31
CA VAL A 926 -21.60 38.88 3.65
C VAL A 926 -22.33 40.15 4.12
N ALA A 927 -21.76 41.33 3.89
CA ALA A 927 -22.39 42.61 4.24
C ALA A 927 -23.70 42.83 3.46
N LEU A 928 -23.70 42.52 2.15
CA LEU A 928 -24.90 42.60 1.32
C LEU A 928 -26.00 41.66 1.82
N LEU A 929 -25.66 40.41 2.13
CA LEU A 929 -26.58 39.42 2.70
C LEU A 929 -27.18 39.94 4.02
N GLN A 930 -26.34 40.18 5.01
CA GLN A 930 -26.77 40.39 6.38
C GLN A 930 -27.46 41.75 6.54
N GLY A 931 -27.01 42.77 5.82
CA GLY A 931 -27.71 44.06 5.76
C GLY A 931 -29.13 43.91 5.21
N SER A 932 -29.28 43.13 4.13
CA SER A 932 -30.59 42.86 3.53
C SER A 932 -31.50 42.04 4.45
N GLU A 933 -30.96 40.97 5.06
CA GLU A 933 -31.69 40.11 5.99
C GLU A 933 -32.20 40.88 7.20
N ILE A 934 -31.31 41.54 7.95
CA ILE A 934 -31.67 42.22 9.19
C ILE A 934 -32.76 43.27 8.93
N ILE A 935 -32.58 44.09 7.88
CA ILE A 935 -33.55 45.13 7.53
C ILE A 935 -34.89 44.50 7.14
N LEU A 936 -34.87 43.56 6.19
CA LEU A 936 -36.10 43.01 5.64
C LEU A 936 -36.85 42.16 6.67
N TYR A 937 -36.14 41.35 7.45
CA TYR A 937 -36.71 40.52 8.52
C TYR A 937 -37.30 41.36 9.64
N THR A 938 -36.58 42.36 10.15
CA THR A 938 -37.09 43.22 11.22
C THR A 938 -38.30 44.03 10.75
N VAL A 939 -38.22 44.67 9.57
CA VAL A 939 -39.33 45.49 9.05
C VAL A 939 -40.55 44.64 8.75
N SER A 940 -40.40 43.53 8.02
CA SER A 940 -41.54 42.66 7.67
C SER A 940 -42.18 42.03 8.92
N ALA A 941 -41.37 41.56 9.87
CA ALA A 941 -41.87 40.99 11.12
C ALA A 941 -42.70 42.01 11.90
N ILE A 942 -42.17 43.21 12.13
CA ILE A 942 -42.85 44.27 12.87
C ILE A 942 -44.13 44.67 12.16
N VAL A 943 -44.05 45.03 10.88
CA VAL A 943 -45.18 45.60 10.15
C VAL A 943 -46.32 44.57 10.03
N ILE A 944 -46.01 43.33 9.65
CA ILE A 944 -47.03 42.28 9.53
C ILE A 944 -47.64 41.98 10.90
N TYR A 945 -46.84 41.89 11.97
CA TYR A 945 -47.36 41.63 13.31
C TYR A 945 -48.24 42.78 13.84
N VAL A 946 -47.86 44.04 13.61
CA VAL A 946 -48.64 45.22 14.01
C VAL A 946 -50.03 45.23 13.35
N PHE A 947 -50.12 44.82 12.07
CA PHE A 947 -51.39 44.81 11.34
C PHE A 947 -52.21 43.51 11.52
N ALA A 948 -51.56 42.35 11.70
CA ALA A 948 -52.23 41.06 11.85
C ALA A 948 -52.52 40.67 13.31
N GLY A 949 -51.80 41.26 14.28
CA GLY A 949 -51.94 40.99 15.71
C GLY A 949 -51.49 39.59 16.14
N PRO A 950 -51.88 39.13 17.34
CA PRO A 950 -51.50 37.81 17.89
C PRO A 950 -51.92 36.61 17.03
N GLY A 951 -52.93 36.79 16.16
CA GLY A 951 -53.46 35.79 15.26
C GLY A 951 -52.65 35.57 13.97
N VAL A 952 -51.50 36.23 13.81
CA VAL A 952 -50.65 36.08 12.62
C VAL A 952 -50.35 34.60 12.33
N ALA A 953 -50.48 34.23 11.05
CA ALA A 953 -50.22 32.89 10.56
C ALA A 953 -48.73 32.69 10.23
N SER A 954 -48.30 31.44 10.15
CA SER A 954 -46.98 31.04 9.65
C SER A 954 -47.19 29.93 8.61
N PRO A 955 -46.84 30.13 7.33
CA PRO A 955 -46.21 31.31 6.73
C PRO A 955 -47.10 32.57 6.77
N ALA A 956 -46.46 33.74 6.92
CA ALA A 956 -47.11 35.04 7.09
C ALA A 956 -48.07 35.43 5.96
N LEU A 957 -47.84 34.94 4.74
CA LEU A 957 -48.70 35.16 3.56
C LEU A 957 -50.16 34.74 3.83
N ASN A 958 -50.37 33.74 4.70
CA ASN A 958 -51.70 33.28 5.07
C ASN A 958 -52.50 34.26 5.93
N SER A 959 -51.85 35.30 6.45
CA SER A 959 -52.48 36.33 7.29
C SER A 959 -53.25 37.38 6.47
N ALA A 960 -52.97 37.48 5.16
CA ALA A 960 -53.72 38.36 4.27
C ALA A 960 -55.09 37.76 3.90
N GLY A 961 -56.09 38.61 3.63
CA GLY A 961 -57.40 38.15 3.16
C GLY A 961 -57.34 37.41 1.82
N SER A 962 -58.37 36.60 1.53
CA SER A 962 -58.41 35.64 0.42
C SER A 962 -57.84 36.13 -0.93
N PRO A 963 -58.24 37.30 -1.49
CA PRO A 963 -57.70 37.76 -2.77
C PRO A 963 -56.22 38.13 -2.69
N PHE A 964 -55.79 38.85 -1.65
CA PHE A 964 -54.39 39.24 -1.46
C PHE A 964 -53.49 38.04 -1.19
N ARG A 965 -54.00 37.03 -0.46
CA ARG A 965 -53.27 35.80 -0.19
C ARG A 965 -52.96 35.03 -1.48
N LYS A 966 -53.93 34.85 -2.38
CA LYS A 966 -53.70 34.19 -3.68
C LYS A 966 -52.69 34.95 -4.54
N ILE A 967 -52.79 36.29 -4.58
CA ILE A 967 -51.86 37.13 -5.34
C ILE A 967 -50.44 37.01 -4.75
N ALA A 968 -50.30 37.08 -3.42
CA ALA A 968 -49.00 36.99 -2.77
C ALA A 968 -48.32 35.63 -3.02
N TYR A 969 -49.06 34.52 -2.92
CA TYR A 969 -48.53 33.19 -3.26
C TYR A 969 -48.23 33.03 -4.75
N GLY A 970 -49.02 33.64 -5.65
CA GLY A 970 -48.75 33.63 -7.08
C GLY A 970 -47.46 34.37 -7.44
N ILE A 971 -47.21 35.50 -6.78
CA ILE A 971 -45.98 36.28 -6.94
C ILE A 971 -44.78 35.54 -6.32
N ALA A 972 -44.96 34.76 -5.25
CA ALA A 972 -43.92 34.00 -4.57
C ALA A 972 -43.49 32.69 -5.27
N ILE A 973 -44.08 32.34 -6.43
CA ILE A 973 -43.76 31.08 -7.15
C ILE A 973 -42.25 30.91 -7.41
N PRO A 974 -41.51 31.91 -7.95
CA PRO A 974 -40.07 31.80 -8.15
C PRO A 974 -39.22 31.62 -6.89
N THR A 975 -39.76 31.91 -5.70
CA THR A 975 -39.06 31.69 -4.43
C THR A 975 -39.41 30.34 -3.81
N ALA A 976 -40.60 29.82 -4.12
CA ALA A 976 -41.06 28.52 -3.66
C ALA A 976 -40.47 27.35 -4.48
N LEU A 977 -40.13 27.62 -5.74
CA LEU A 977 -39.36 26.75 -6.65
C LEU A 977 -37.87 27.06 -6.55
#